data_AF-A0A8C8X3M2-F1
#
_entry.id   AF-A0A8C8X3M2-F1
#
_cell.length_a   1.000
_cell.length_b   1.000
_cell.length_c   1.000
_cell.angle_alpha   90.00
_cell.angle_beta   90.00
_cell.angle_gamma   90.00
#
_symmetry.space_group_name_H-M   'P 1'
#
loop_
_entity.id
_entity.type
_entity.pdbx_description
1 polymer ?
#
loop_
_entity_poly.entity_id
_entity_poly.type
_entity_poly.pdbx_seq_one_letter_code
_entity_poly.pdbx_strand_id
1 'polypeptide(L)'
;MNGHLETEEQGDQRPDQELTWSWGHRPRSALDGAKAMAPPPPPLAASTPLLHGEFGSFPARSSRFALTLTPQALHIQRLRPKPEARPRGGLVPLAEVSGCCTLRSRSPSDAAAAYFCIYTYPQGRRGGRRRAARTFRVDGAATYEENRAEAQRWATALMCLLRGLPLPGDGEITPELLPKPPRLLLLVNPLGGRGLAWQWCKTHVLPMISEAGLSFNLIQTERQNHARELVQGLRLSEWDGIVTVSGDGLLFEVLNGFLDRPDWEEAVKTPVGILPCGSGNALAGAVNQHGGFEPALGVDLLLNCSLLLCRGGSRPLDLMSVTLASGSRCLSFLSVAWGFVSDVDIQSERFRALGSARFTLGTVLGLATLHTYRGRLSYLPATVEPTSPTPARGLPRAKSELTLAPAPAPAPPVAHSPLHRSVSDLPLPLPLPQPALTSPGSPEPLPILSLNGGGPELAGDWGGAGDAPLSPDPPLPSPPSSPKAALLSPITEGVPETLASSGLPPPTPGSPGAVSTRGPHDHLLPPLGTPLPPGWVTLEGDFVLMLAISPSHLGADLVAAPHARFDDGLVHLCWVRGGISRAALLRLFLAMERGSHFSLGCPQLGYAAARAFRLEPLTPRGVLTVDGEQVEYGPLQAQMHPGLGTLLTGPPGCPRREP
;
A
#
# COMPACT_ATOMS: atom_id res chain seq x y z
N MET A 1 -43.89 -22.93 72.75
CA MET A 1 -45.30 -22.81 72.31
C MET A 1 -45.23 -22.73 70.79
N ASN A 2 -45.33 -23.84 70.04
CA ASN A 2 -46.37 -24.89 70.06
C ASN A 2 -47.74 -24.24 69.75
N GLY A 3 -48.46 -24.55 68.67
CA GLY A 3 -48.20 -25.52 67.59
C GLY A 3 -48.90 -26.87 67.77
N HIS A 4 -49.68 -27.26 66.75
CA HIS A 4 -50.39 -28.53 66.48
C HIS A 4 -50.69 -28.49 64.95
N LEU A 5 -50.58 -29.51 64.07
CA LEU A 5 -50.79 -30.98 64.14
C LEU A 5 -52.29 -31.33 64.31
N GLU A 6 -52.90 -32.28 63.61
CA GLU A 6 -52.58 -33.71 63.37
C GLU A 6 -53.05 -34.16 61.95
N THR A 7 -52.31 -34.93 61.13
CA THR A 7 -52.10 -36.42 61.01
C THR A 7 -53.28 -37.23 60.44
N GLU A 8 -53.15 -38.49 59.96
CA GLU A 8 -52.00 -39.41 59.73
C GLU A 8 -52.01 -39.87 58.23
N GLU A 9 -51.73 -41.06 57.66
CA GLU A 9 -51.28 -42.47 57.92
C GLU A 9 -50.29 -42.79 56.76
N GLN A 10 -49.06 -43.32 56.91
CA GLN A 10 -48.56 -44.64 57.38
C GLN A 10 -48.93 -45.85 56.48
N GLY A 11 -47.98 -46.69 56.01
CA GLY A 11 -46.50 -46.59 56.05
C GLY A 11 -45.80 -47.90 55.63
N ASP A 12 -44.46 -47.90 55.44
CA ASP A 12 -43.51 -48.83 56.10
C ASP A 12 -42.01 -48.52 55.79
N GLN A 13 -41.16 -48.75 56.80
CA GLN A 13 -39.69 -48.96 56.89
C GLN A 13 -38.61 -48.21 56.04
N ARG A 14 -37.39 -48.14 56.63
CA ARG A 14 -36.14 -47.51 56.15
C ARG A 14 -34.93 -48.44 56.48
N PRO A 15 -33.70 -48.22 55.97
CA PRO A 15 -32.76 -47.30 56.63
C PRO A 15 -31.85 -46.48 55.67
N ASP A 16 -30.93 -45.70 56.23
CA ASP A 16 -30.23 -44.57 55.58
C ASP A 16 -28.86 -44.90 54.93
N GLN A 17 -28.43 -44.05 53.99
CA GLN A 17 -27.01 -43.73 53.78
C GLN A 17 -26.78 -42.37 53.11
N GLU A 18 -25.63 -41.74 53.39
CA GLU A 18 -25.31 -40.36 53.02
C GLU A 18 -24.73 -40.20 51.60
N LEU A 19 -24.87 -39.00 51.03
CA LEU A 19 -24.30 -38.65 49.71
C LEU A 19 -23.25 -37.53 49.82
N THR A 20 -22.00 -37.93 50.05
CA THR A 20 -20.82 -37.07 49.83
C THR A 20 -19.84 -37.79 48.90
N TRP A 21 -19.43 -37.14 47.80
CA TRP A 21 -18.46 -37.73 46.86
C TRP A 21 -17.47 -36.68 46.34
N SER A 22 -16.19 -36.88 46.64
CA SER A 22 -15.10 -36.13 46.01
C SER A 22 -13.79 -36.94 45.99
N TRP A 23 -13.02 -36.77 44.91
CA TRP A 23 -11.64 -37.19 44.69
C TRP A 23 -11.30 -38.70 44.55
N GLY A 24 -10.72 -39.05 43.40
CA GLY A 24 -10.08 -40.33 43.11
C GLY A 24 -9.45 -40.35 41.70
N HIS A 25 -8.12 -40.34 41.60
CA HIS A 25 -7.39 -40.25 40.32
C HIS A 25 -7.04 -41.63 39.71
N ARG A 26 -7.09 -41.77 38.36
CA ARG A 26 -5.94 -42.03 37.43
C ARG A 26 -6.40 -42.41 35.98
N PRO A 27 -5.51 -42.49 34.95
CA PRO A 27 -5.89 -42.19 33.55
C PRO A 27 -5.62 -43.28 32.47
N ARG A 28 -6.23 -43.09 31.27
CA ARG A 28 -5.75 -43.29 29.86
C ARG A 28 -6.74 -43.99 28.92
N SER A 29 -6.67 -43.60 27.63
CA SER A 29 -7.23 -44.24 26.40
C SER A 29 -8.77 -44.35 26.28
N ALA A 30 -9.38 -44.39 25.09
CA ALA A 30 -9.02 -43.92 23.73
C ALA A 30 -10.29 -43.92 22.84
N LEU A 31 -10.24 -43.28 21.65
CA LEU A 31 -11.32 -43.19 20.62
C LEU A 31 -12.57 -42.39 21.10
N ASP A 32 -13.43 -41.80 20.27
CA ASP A 32 -13.31 -41.23 18.91
C ASP A 32 -14.43 -40.16 18.76
N GLY A 33 -14.48 -39.27 17.76
CA GLY A 33 -13.67 -39.15 16.54
C GLY A 33 -14.36 -38.39 15.40
N ALA A 34 -15.64 -38.00 15.54
CA ALA A 34 -16.45 -37.41 14.47
C ALA A 34 -16.93 -35.98 14.78
N LYS A 35 -16.26 -34.97 14.19
CA LYS A 35 -16.85 -33.65 13.91
C LYS A 35 -17.10 -33.55 12.41
N ALA A 36 -18.25 -32.99 12.03
CA ALA A 36 -18.65 -32.88 10.63
C ALA A 36 -17.59 -32.13 9.80
N MET A 37 -17.16 -32.75 8.70
CA MET A 37 -16.34 -32.08 7.70
C MET A 37 -17.19 -31.04 6.97
N ALA A 38 -16.71 -29.80 6.91
CA ALA A 38 -17.21 -28.86 5.92
C ALA A 38 -17.03 -29.46 4.51
N PRO A 39 -17.97 -29.25 3.57
CA PRO A 39 -17.82 -29.76 2.22
C PRO A 39 -16.55 -29.19 1.58
N PRO A 40 -15.89 -29.94 0.66
CA PRO A 40 -14.83 -29.35 -0.15
C PRO A 40 -15.40 -28.16 -0.94
N PRO A 41 -14.60 -27.10 -1.19
CA PRO A 41 -15.05 -26.02 -2.06
C PRO A 41 -15.41 -26.60 -3.45
N PRO A 42 -16.42 -26.05 -4.13
CA PRO A 42 -16.79 -26.53 -5.45
C PRO A 42 -15.58 -26.43 -6.39
N PRO A 43 -15.40 -27.37 -7.33
CA PRO A 43 -14.35 -27.23 -8.33
C PRO A 43 -14.56 -25.93 -9.11
N LEU A 44 -13.52 -25.10 -9.16
CA LEU A 44 -13.46 -23.97 -10.09
C LEU A 44 -13.79 -24.52 -11.48
N ALA A 45 -14.76 -23.89 -12.15
CA ALA A 45 -15.28 -24.37 -13.44
C ALA A 45 -14.11 -24.59 -14.41
N ALA A 46 -14.09 -25.75 -15.06
CA ALA A 46 -12.94 -26.26 -15.81
C ALA A 46 -12.45 -25.24 -16.85
N SER A 47 -11.39 -24.51 -16.48
CA SER A 47 -10.75 -23.53 -17.33
C SER A 47 -9.92 -24.25 -18.39
N THR A 48 -9.98 -23.75 -19.63
CA THR A 48 -9.27 -24.36 -20.76
C THR A 48 -7.76 -24.45 -20.44
N PRO A 49 -7.12 -25.62 -20.59
CA PRO A 49 -5.70 -25.76 -20.36
C PRO A 49 -4.92 -24.96 -21.42
N LEU A 50 -3.96 -24.15 -20.96
CA LEU A 50 -3.11 -23.31 -21.81
C LEU A 50 -1.80 -24.02 -22.17
N LEU A 51 -1.22 -24.76 -21.22
CA LEU A 51 -0.07 -25.63 -21.44
C LEU A 51 -0.24 -26.93 -20.62
N HIS A 52 0.26 -28.03 -21.16
CA HIS A 52 0.33 -29.33 -20.51
C HIS A 52 1.67 -30.01 -20.84
N GLY A 53 2.28 -30.71 -19.89
CA GLY A 53 3.57 -31.38 -20.10
C GLY A 53 4.04 -32.21 -18.90
N GLU A 54 4.97 -33.14 -19.13
CA GLU A 54 5.52 -34.04 -18.11
C GLU A 54 6.98 -33.73 -17.74
N PHE A 55 7.24 -33.53 -16.44
CA PHE A 55 8.52 -33.07 -15.93
C PHE A 55 9.03 -33.95 -14.77
N GLY A 56 10.36 -34.08 -14.64
CA GLY A 56 10.98 -34.74 -13.50
C GLY A 56 10.99 -33.88 -12.22
N SER A 57 11.18 -34.48 -11.05
CA SER A 57 11.42 -33.73 -9.82
C SER A 57 12.87 -33.23 -9.72
N PHE A 58 13.06 -32.06 -9.09
CA PHE A 58 14.35 -31.71 -8.48
C PHE A 58 14.26 -31.75 -6.93
N PRO A 59 15.28 -32.29 -6.21
CA PRO A 59 16.38 -33.10 -6.71
C PRO A 59 15.91 -34.35 -7.47
N ALA A 60 16.80 -34.93 -8.28
CA ALA A 60 16.50 -36.04 -9.19
C ALA A 60 16.12 -37.32 -8.44
N ARG A 61 14.83 -37.47 -8.14
CA ARG A 61 14.19 -38.64 -7.54
C ARG A 61 13.23 -39.20 -8.58
N SER A 62 12.91 -40.50 -8.52
CA SER A 62 12.18 -41.24 -9.57
C SER A 62 10.68 -40.91 -9.72
N SER A 63 10.29 -39.66 -9.45
CA SER A 63 8.93 -39.13 -9.56
C SER A 63 8.84 -38.13 -10.71
N ARG A 64 7.97 -38.39 -11.69
CA ARG A 64 7.54 -37.40 -12.68
C ARG A 64 6.21 -36.76 -12.27
N PHE A 65 5.98 -35.54 -12.73
CA PHE A 65 4.74 -34.78 -12.57
C PHE A 65 4.21 -34.37 -13.95
N ALA A 66 2.91 -34.57 -14.18
CA ALA A 66 2.19 -33.83 -15.20
C ALA A 66 1.83 -32.46 -14.64
N LEU A 67 2.12 -31.42 -15.41
CA LEU A 67 1.73 -30.05 -15.15
C LEU A 67 0.60 -29.65 -16.10
N THR A 68 -0.32 -28.82 -15.63
CA THR A 68 -1.34 -28.19 -16.48
C THR A 68 -1.57 -26.76 -16.04
N LEU A 69 -1.21 -25.81 -16.89
CA LEU A 69 -1.36 -24.38 -16.65
C LEU A 69 -2.73 -23.92 -17.16
N THR A 70 -3.43 -23.12 -16.35
CA THR A 70 -4.70 -22.48 -16.69
C THR A 70 -4.60 -20.97 -16.39
N PRO A 71 -5.55 -20.13 -16.84
CA PRO A 71 -5.55 -18.69 -16.54
C PRO A 71 -5.60 -18.32 -15.04
N GLN A 72 -5.88 -19.28 -14.14
CA GLN A 72 -6.08 -19.03 -12.71
C GLN A 72 -5.17 -19.85 -11.79
N ALA A 73 -4.70 -21.02 -12.24
CA ALA A 73 -3.91 -21.94 -11.42
C ALA A 73 -3.02 -22.86 -12.26
N LEU A 74 -1.91 -23.29 -11.66
CA LEU A 74 -1.10 -24.42 -12.10
C LEU A 74 -1.54 -25.69 -11.35
N HIS A 75 -1.89 -26.73 -12.10
CA HIS A 75 -2.22 -28.06 -11.59
C HIS A 75 -0.98 -28.96 -11.69
N ILE A 76 -0.68 -29.67 -10.60
CA ILE A 76 0.55 -30.47 -10.43
C ILE A 76 0.15 -31.89 -10.00
N GLN A 77 0.14 -32.83 -10.94
CA GLN A 77 -0.26 -34.22 -10.72
C GLN A 77 0.95 -35.15 -10.75
N ARG A 78 1.15 -35.94 -9.69
CA ARG A 78 2.23 -36.94 -9.63
C ARG A 78 1.83 -38.20 -10.42
N LEU A 79 2.59 -38.55 -11.45
CA LEU A 79 2.25 -39.62 -12.39
C LEU A 79 2.38 -41.04 -11.83
N ARG A 80 3.23 -41.24 -10.81
CA ARG A 80 3.34 -42.49 -10.06
C ARG A 80 2.99 -42.25 -8.59
N PRO A 81 1.73 -42.43 -8.15
CA PRO A 81 1.32 -42.21 -6.75
C PRO A 81 2.01 -43.21 -5.81
N LYS A 82 2.22 -42.81 -4.55
CA LYS A 82 2.64 -43.72 -3.48
C LYS A 82 1.36 -44.25 -2.81
N PRO A 83 1.17 -45.58 -2.63
CA PRO A 83 -0.15 -46.16 -2.31
C PRO A 83 -0.82 -45.62 -1.02
N GLU A 84 -0.04 -45.13 -0.05
CA GLU A 84 -0.54 -44.60 1.23
C GLU A 84 -0.75 -43.08 1.24
N ALA A 85 -0.36 -42.37 0.17
CA ALA A 85 -0.31 -40.91 0.15
C ALA A 85 -1.65 -40.30 -0.29
N ARG A 86 -2.45 -39.81 0.67
CA ARG A 86 -3.59 -38.91 0.36
C ARG A 86 -3.14 -37.78 -0.58
N PRO A 87 -3.90 -37.43 -1.63
CA PRO A 87 -3.51 -36.36 -2.56
C PRO A 87 -3.43 -35.01 -1.82
N ARG A 88 -2.21 -34.48 -1.68
CA ARG A 88 -1.93 -33.18 -1.04
C ARG A 88 -1.49 -32.14 -2.07
N GLY A 89 -2.26 -31.06 -2.21
CA GLY A 89 -1.74 -29.78 -2.72
C GLY A 89 -1.18 -29.78 -4.15
N GLY A 90 -1.87 -30.46 -5.08
CA GLY A 90 -1.57 -30.40 -6.51
C GLY A 90 -1.94 -29.06 -7.15
N LEU A 91 -2.96 -28.37 -6.64
CA LEU A 91 -3.33 -27.03 -7.12
C LEU A 91 -2.42 -25.96 -6.52
N VAL A 92 -1.89 -25.07 -7.38
CA VAL A 92 -1.19 -23.83 -7.01
C VAL A 92 -1.92 -22.67 -7.68
N PRO A 93 -2.69 -21.85 -6.95
CA PRO A 93 -3.34 -20.67 -7.52
C PRO A 93 -2.27 -19.69 -8.01
N LEU A 94 -2.45 -19.10 -9.20
CA LEU A 94 -1.55 -18.06 -9.70
C LEU A 94 -1.55 -16.81 -8.80
N ALA A 95 -2.60 -16.62 -7.99
CA ALA A 95 -2.66 -15.60 -6.94
C ALA A 95 -1.58 -15.75 -5.84
N GLU A 96 -0.93 -16.92 -5.71
CA GLU A 96 0.11 -17.18 -4.70
C GLU A 96 1.53 -17.22 -5.27
N VAL A 97 1.73 -16.98 -6.57
CA VAL A 97 3.05 -17.10 -7.24
C VAL A 97 3.73 -15.74 -7.33
N SER A 98 4.98 -15.62 -6.85
CA SER A 98 5.81 -14.39 -6.96
C SER A 98 6.49 -14.29 -8.32
N GLY A 99 6.98 -15.42 -8.85
CA GLY A 99 7.58 -15.49 -10.18
C GLY A 99 8.09 -16.88 -10.55
N CYS A 100 8.79 -16.95 -11.69
CA CYS A 100 9.42 -18.16 -12.21
C CYS A 100 10.71 -17.83 -12.96
N CYS A 101 11.75 -18.65 -12.80
CA CYS A 101 12.99 -18.55 -13.56
C CYS A 101 13.44 -19.91 -14.12
N THR A 102 14.26 -19.90 -15.17
CA THR A 102 14.98 -21.10 -15.63
C THR A 102 16.32 -21.26 -14.89
N LEU A 103 16.73 -22.50 -14.68
CA LEU A 103 17.94 -22.88 -13.97
C LEU A 103 18.69 -23.97 -14.75
N ARG A 104 20.02 -23.98 -14.63
CA ARG A 104 20.92 -24.99 -15.19
C ARG A 104 21.58 -25.80 -14.08
N SER A 105 21.73 -27.12 -14.28
CA SER A 105 22.55 -27.95 -13.40
C SER A 105 24.05 -27.78 -13.68
N ARG A 106 24.85 -27.69 -12.62
CA ARG A 106 26.32 -27.73 -12.70
C ARG A 106 26.89 -29.15 -12.74
N SER A 107 26.06 -30.19 -12.61
CA SER A 107 26.51 -31.59 -12.68
C SER A 107 26.63 -32.07 -14.15
N PRO A 108 27.76 -32.69 -14.55
CA PRO A 108 27.88 -33.34 -15.86
C PRO A 108 26.83 -34.43 -16.12
N SER A 109 26.30 -35.07 -15.07
CA SER A 109 25.27 -36.11 -15.18
C SER A 109 23.94 -35.59 -15.75
N ASP A 110 23.71 -34.28 -15.62
CA ASP A 110 22.48 -33.60 -16.02
C ASP A 110 22.74 -32.55 -17.12
N ALA A 111 23.86 -32.65 -17.84
CA ALA A 111 24.31 -31.63 -18.80
C ALA A 111 23.33 -31.33 -19.96
N ALA A 112 22.43 -32.26 -20.29
CA ALA A 112 21.37 -32.10 -21.30
C ALA A 112 20.02 -31.65 -20.71
N ALA A 113 19.86 -31.63 -19.38
CA ALA A 113 18.62 -31.26 -18.71
C ALA A 113 18.58 -29.76 -18.37
N ALA A 114 17.45 -29.12 -18.64
CA ALA A 114 17.14 -27.78 -18.16
C ALA A 114 16.14 -27.87 -16.99
N TYR A 115 15.93 -26.77 -16.29
CA TYR A 115 15.00 -26.71 -15.16
C TYR A 115 14.26 -25.38 -15.16
N PHE A 116 13.08 -25.36 -14.57
CA PHE A 116 12.43 -24.11 -14.16
C PHE A 116 11.95 -24.23 -12.71
N CYS A 117 12.05 -23.12 -11.99
CA CYS A 117 11.66 -23.01 -10.59
C CYS A 117 10.52 -22.00 -10.45
N ILE A 118 9.44 -22.41 -9.80
CA ILE A 118 8.28 -21.58 -9.51
C ILE A 118 8.30 -21.21 -8.02
N TYR A 119 8.25 -19.91 -7.74
CA TYR A 119 8.29 -19.37 -6.39
C TYR A 119 6.89 -19.00 -5.91
N THR A 120 6.48 -19.55 -4.78
CA THR A 120 5.13 -19.40 -4.23
C THR A 120 5.16 -18.92 -2.80
N TYR A 121 4.15 -18.16 -2.41
CA TYR A 121 3.93 -17.65 -1.05
C TYR A 121 2.57 -18.12 -0.52
N PRO A 122 2.33 -19.45 -0.42
CA PRO A 122 1.06 -19.99 0.02
C PRO A 122 0.70 -19.59 1.45
N GLN A 123 -0.60 -19.40 1.70
CA GLN A 123 -1.11 -19.09 3.03
C GLN A 123 -1.13 -20.35 3.93
N GLY A 124 -0.54 -20.25 5.12
CA GLY A 124 -0.43 -21.35 6.08
C GLY A 124 -1.75 -21.65 6.79
N ARG A 125 -1.95 -22.93 7.16
CA ARG A 125 -3.11 -23.42 7.94
C ARG A 125 -3.29 -22.79 9.33
N ARG A 126 -2.31 -22.03 9.81
CA ARG A 126 -2.34 -21.29 11.09
C ARG A 126 -2.22 -19.77 10.86
N GLY A 127 -2.60 -19.31 9.67
CA GLY A 127 -2.24 -17.99 9.18
C GLY A 127 -0.82 -17.95 8.60
N GLY A 128 -0.53 -16.80 8.01
CA GLY A 128 0.76 -16.36 7.50
C GLY A 128 1.26 -16.96 6.19
N ARG A 129 1.89 -16.12 5.34
CA ARG A 129 2.50 -16.58 4.08
C ARG A 129 3.92 -17.10 4.30
N ARG A 130 4.33 -18.09 3.49
CA ARG A 130 5.68 -18.67 3.55
C ARG A 130 6.20 -18.97 2.15
N ARG A 131 7.44 -18.56 1.85
CA ARG A 131 8.15 -18.92 0.63
C ARG A 131 8.19 -20.45 0.47
N ALA A 132 7.83 -20.93 -0.70
CA ALA A 132 8.00 -22.31 -1.14
C ALA A 132 8.39 -22.33 -2.63
N ALA A 133 9.56 -22.89 -2.92
CA ALA A 133 10.02 -23.14 -4.29
C ALA A 133 9.57 -24.53 -4.77
N ARG A 134 9.19 -24.66 -6.04
CA ARG A 134 8.99 -25.94 -6.72
C ARG A 134 9.78 -25.95 -8.03
N THR A 135 10.82 -26.78 -8.08
CA THR A 135 11.72 -26.90 -9.23
C THR A 135 11.42 -28.16 -10.03
N PHE A 136 11.23 -27.99 -11.33
CA PHE A 136 10.89 -29.04 -12.29
C PHE A 136 12.05 -29.26 -13.26
N ARG A 137 12.35 -30.53 -13.55
CA ARG A 137 13.37 -30.97 -14.51
C ARG A 137 12.72 -31.15 -15.89
N VAL A 138 13.26 -30.47 -16.88
CA VAL A 138 12.92 -30.62 -18.30
C VAL A 138 13.96 -31.53 -18.94
N ASP A 139 13.52 -32.74 -19.29
CA ASP A 139 14.34 -33.86 -19.77
C ASP A 139 13.63 -34.68 -20.87
N GLY A 140 12.73 -34.03 -21.62
CA GLY A 140 11.98 -34.65 -22.71
C GLY A 140 12.73 -34.68 -24.05
N ALA A 141 13.69 -33.77 -24.24
CA ALA A 141 14.50 -33.65 -25.44
C ALA A 141 15.93 -34.19 -25.24
N ALA A 142 16.63 -34.47 -26.35
CA ALA A 142 17.99 -35.00 -26.32
C ALA A 142 19.07 -33.94 -26.08
N THR A 143 18.79 -32.65 -26.35
CA THR A 143 19.76 -31.56 -26.21
C THR A 143 19.39 -30.57 -25.10
N TYR A 144 20.39 -29.85 -24.59
CA TYR A 144 20.18 -28.82 -23.58
C TYR A 144 19.29 -27.68 -24.07
N GLU A 145 19.54 -27.16 -25.29
CA GLU A 145 18.81 -25.98 -25.78
C GLU A 145 17.33 -26.27 -26.09
N GLU A 146 16.98 -27.49 -26.52
CA GLU A 146 15.56 -27.91 -26.66
C GLU A 146 14.86 -27.98 -25.29
N ASN A 147 15.48 -28.63 -24.29
CA ASN A 147 14.92 -28.67 -22.93
C ASN A 147 14.84 -27.26 -22.31
N ARG A 148 15.81 -26.38 -22.61
CA ARG A 148 15.85 -24.98 -22.17
C ARG A 148 14.76 -24.14 -22.84
N ALA A 149 14.50 -24.36 -24.13
CA ALA A 149 13.43 -23.68 -24.85
C ALA A 149 12.05 -23.99 -24.23
N GLU A 150 11.75 -25.24 -23.92
CA GLU A 150 10.51 -25.61 -23.22
C GLU A 150 10.50 -25.09 -21.77
N ALA A 151 11.61 -25.14 -21.02
CA ALA A 151 11.71 -24.53 -19.70
C ALA A 151 11.39 -23.02 -19.72
N GLN A 152 11.94 -22.31 -20.72
CA GLN A 152 11.73 -20.89 -20.95
C GLN A 152 10.29 -20.61 -21.39
N ARG A 153 9.69 -21.44 -22.24
CA ARG A 153 8.28 -21.36 -22.66
C ARG A 153 7.33 -21.39 -21.46
N TRP A 154 7.56 -22.30 -20.51
CA TRP A 154 6.76 -22.38 -19.27
C TRP A 154 6.97 -21.19 -18.35
N ALA A 155 8.22 -20.75 -18.17
CA ALA A 155 8.54 -19.56 -17.39
C ALA A 155 7.88 -18.30 -17.98
N THR A 156 8.01 -18.10 -19.30
CA THR A 156 7.35 -17.02 -20.04
C THR A 156 5.84 -17.08 -19.90
N ALA A 157 5.21 -18.23 -20.18
CA ALA A 157 3.75 -18.38 -20.11
C ALA A 157 3.19 -18.00 -18.73
N LEU A 158 3.84 -18.48 -17.67
CA LEU A 158 3.45 -18.18 -16.30
C LEU A 158 3.68 -16.69 -15.96
N MET A 159 4.81 -16.10 -16.33
CA MET A 159 5.10 -14.68 -16.07
C MET A 159 4.16 -13.74 -16.85
N CYS A 160 3.74 -14.10 -18.06
CA CYS A 160 2.70 -13.38 -18.79
C CYS A 160 1.37 -13.38 -18.03
N LEU A 161 0.91 -14.54 -17.55
CA LEU A 161 -0.33 -14.66 -16.77
C LEU A 161 -0.28 -13.89 -15.44
N LEU A 162 0.86 -13.86 -14.75
CA LEU A 162 1.02 -13.05 -13.53
C LEU A 162 0.92 -11.54 -13.79
N ARG A 163 1.44 -11.10 -14.94
CA ARG A 163 1.44 -9.69 -15.39
C ARG A 163 0.19 -9.29 -16.20
N GLY A 164 -0.79 -10.19 -16.34
CA GLY A 164 -2.03 -9.95 -17.07
C GLY A 164 -1.86 -9.83 -18.59
N LEU A 165 -0.73 -10.28 -19.14
CA LEU A 165 -0.42 -10.20 -20.57
C LEU A 165 -1.14 -11.33 -21.34
N PRO A 166 -1.73 -11.05 -22.51
CA PRO A 166 -2.39 -12.07 -23.32
C PRO A 166 -1.36 -13.08 -23.86
N LEU A 167 -1.71 -14.36 -23.80
CA LEU A 167 -0.94 -15.41 -24.47
C LEU A 167 -1.50 -15.65 -25.88
N PRO A 168 -0.65 -15.95 -26.88
CA PRO A 168 -1.12 -16.44 -28.16
C PRO A 168 -1.79 -17.81 -27.96
N GLY A 169 -2.91 -18.05 -28.65
CA GLY A 169 -3.65 -19.32 -28.57
C GLY A 169 -2.91 -20.45 -29.28
N ASP A 170 -2.78 -20.33 -30.61
CA ASP A 170 -2.11 -21.32 -31.47
C ASP A 170 -0.66 -20.91 -31.84
N GLY A 171 -0.20 -19.76 -31.34
CA GLY A 171 1.13 -19.21 -31.66
C GLY A 171 2.23 -19.59 -30.67
N GLU A 172 3.48 -19.39 -31.06
CA GLU A 172 4.64 -19.70 -30.21
C GLU A 172 4.72 -18.77 -28.99
N ILE A 173 5.01 -19.34 -27.82
CA ILE A 173 5.21 -18.58 -26.58
C ILE A 173 6.71 -18.34 -26.41
N THR A 174 7.18 -17.18 -26.87
CA THR A 174 8.61 -16.81 -26.90
C THR A 174 8.93 -15.69 -25.88
N PRO A 175 10.19 -15.53 -25.43
CA PRO A 175 10.56 -14.56 -24.39
C PRO A 175 10.15 -13.10 -24.68
N GLU A 176 10.03 -12.73 -25.95
CA GLU A 176 9.69 -11.39 -26.43
C GLU A 176 8.25 -10.96 -26.07
N LEU A 177 7.39 -11.91 -25.65
CA LEU A 177 6.08 -11.62 -25.09
C LEU A 177 6.14 -10.92 -23.72
N LEU A 178 7.29 -10.97 -23.02
CA LEU A 178 7.49 -10.23 -21.78
C LEU A 178 8.09 -8.85 -22.07
N PRO A 179 7.52 -7.76 -21.50
CA PRO A 179 8.17 -6.46 -21.54
C PRO A 179 9.50 -6.51 -20.77
N LYS A 180 10.41 -5.59 -21.11
CA LYS A 180 11.65 -5.37 -20.37
C LYS A 180 11.35 -5.22 -18.87
N PRO A 181 12.14 -5.82 -17.97
CA PRO A 181 11.88 -5.72 -16.54
C PRO A 181 12.00 -4.26 -16.08
N PRO A 182 11.02 -3.72 -15.33
CA PRO A 182 11.07 -2.35 -14.88
C PRO A 182 12.22 -2.14 -13.89
N ARG A 183 12.81 -0.95 -13.93
CA ARG A 183 13.87 -0.46 -13.04
C ARG A 183 13.24 0.27 -11.86
N LEU A 184 13.14 -0.41 -10.72
CA LEU A 184 12.56 0.13 -9.50
C LEU A 184 13.63 0.77 -8.60
N LEU A 185 13.33 1.93 -8.02
CA LEU A 185 14.13 2.50 -6.94
C LEU A 185 13.49 2.20 -5.59
N LEU A 186 14.14 1.38 -4.76
CA LEU A 186 13.67 1.08 -3.41
C LEU A 186 14.29 2.06 -2.40
N LEU A 187 13.43 2.85 -1.74
CA LEU A 187 13.81 3.75 -0.65
C LEU A 187 13.42 3.12 0.69
N VAL A 188 14.41 2.75 1.51
CA VAL A 188 14.19 2.04 2.79
C VAL A 188 14.54 2.92 3.97
N ASN A 189 13.60 3.16 4.87
CA ASN A 189 13.91 3.72 6.18
C ASN A 189 14.25 2.55 7.13
N PRO A 190 15.51 2.39 7.57
CA PRO A 190 15.92 1.24 8.40
C PRO A 190 15.25 1.26 9.78
N LEU A 191 14.89 2.45 10.28
CA LEU A 191 14.18 2.67 11.54
C LEU A 191 12.65 2.50 11.41
N GLY A 192 12.16 2.03 10.26
CA GLY A 192 10.74 1.77 10.02
C GLY A 192 10.12 0.82 11.06
N GLY A 193 8.95 1.22 11.58
CA GLY A 193 8.14 0.42 12.51
C GLY A 193 8.86 0.20 13.85
N ARG A 194 9.35 -1.03 14.05
CA ARG A 194 10.13 -1.42 15.24
C ARG A 194 11.65 -1.54 14.95
N GLY A 195 12.16 -0.83 13.94
CA GLY A 195 13.55 -0.93 13.48
C GLY A 195 13.87 -2.22 12.70
N LEU A 196 12.83 -2.93 12.23
CA LEU A 196 12.97 -4.21 11.51
C LEU A 196 12.92 -4.05 9.98
N ALA A 197 12.63 -2.84 9.47
CA ALA A 197 12.40 -2.57 8.05
C ALA A 197 13.57 -3.01 7.14
N TRP A 198 14.81 -2.76 7.55
CA TRP A 198 16.01 -3.18 6.80
C TRP A 198 16.18 -4.70 6.77
N GLN A 199 15.89 -5.37 7.90
CA GLN A 199 15.93 -6.83 7.98
C GLN A 199 14.84 -7.44 7.10
N TRP A 200 13.58 -7.01 7.24
CA TRP A 200 12.44 -7.50 6.46
C TRP A 200 12.59 -7.22 4.96
N CYS A 201 13.19 -6.09 4.59
CA CYS A 201 13.56 -5.82 3.20
C CYS A 201 14.49 -6.94 2.67
N LYS A 202 15.61 -7.20 3.37
CA LYS A 202 16.57 -8.24 2.97
C LYS A 202 16.03 -9.67 3.04
N THR A 203 15.18 -10.02 4.02
CA THR A 203 14.69 -11.40 4.21
C THR A 203 13.43 -11.73 3.42
N HIS A 204 12.67 -10.75 2.95
CA HIS A 204 11.37 -10.96 2.31
C HIS A 204 11.23 -10.20 0.98
N VAL A 205 11.50 -8.90 0.96
CA VAL A 205 11.28 -8.04 -0.22
C VAL A 205 12.27 -8.35 -1.35
N LEU A 206 13.58 -8.30 -1.08
CA LEU A 206 14.61 -8.49 -2.11
C LEU A 206 14.55 -9.89 -2.76
N PRO A 207 14.32 -11.00 -2.03
CA PRO A 207 14.07 -12.30 -2.64
C PRO A 207 12.87 -12.30 -3.60
N MET A 208 11.72 -11.77 -3.18
CA MET A 208 10.50 -11.76 -4.02
C MET A 208 10.69 -10.95 -5.30
N ILE A 209 11.27 -9.76 -5.20
CA ILE A 209 11.55 -8.89 -6.36
C ILE A 209 12.54 -9.56 -7.34
N SER A 210 13.54 -10.28 -6.81
CA SER A 210 14.49 -11.06 -7.63
C SER A 210 13.82 -12.27 -8.31
N GLU A 211 12.94 -12.98 -7.60
CA GLU A 211 12.17 -14.12 -8.12
C GLU A 211 11.16 -13.72 -9.21
N ALA A 212 10.62 -12.50 -9.12
CA ALA A 212 9.76 -11.89 -10.12
C ALA A 212 10.51 -11.34 -11.35
N GLY A 213 11.85 -11.42 -11.35
CA GLY A 213 12.72 -10.92 -12.41
C GLY A 213 12.68 -9.39 -12.55
N LEU A 214 12.40 -8.65 -11.48
CA LEU A 214 12.35 -7.19 -11.48
C LEU A 214 13.75 -6.61 -11.24
N SER A 215 14.11 -5.54 -11.96
CA SER A 215 15.39 -4.85 -11.77
C SER A 215 15.24 -3.78 -10.70
N PHE A 216 16.20 -3.65 -9.79
CA PHE A 216 16.11 -2.64 -8.73
C PHE A 216 17.46 -2.08 -8.27
N ASN A 217 17.44 -0.84 -7.78
CA ASN A 217 18.48 -0.27 -6.95
C ASN A 217 17.91 0.01 -5.54
N LEU A 218 18.76 0.00 -4.52
CA LEU A 218 18.38 0.07 -3.11
C LEU A 218 19.09 1.25 -2.43
N ILE A 219 18.35 2.22 -1.92
CA ILE A 219 18.89 3.34 -1.13
C ILE A 219 18.31 3.28 0.29
N GLN A 220 19.18 3.41 1.28
CA GLN A 220 18.81 3.54 2.68
C GLN A 220 18.67 5.03 3.04
N THR A 221 17.54 5.44 3.62
CA THR A 221 17.35 6.80 4.14
C THR A 221 17.86 6.93 5.57
N GLU A 222 18.27 8.13 5.97
CA GLU A 222 19.09 8.34 7.19
C GLU A 222 18.44 9.27 8.22
N ARG A 223 17.64 10.23 7.74
CA ARG A 223 17.02 11.33 8.49
C ARG A 223 15.65 11.62 7.88
N GLN A 224 14.80 12.35 8.61
CA GLN A 224 13.57 12.93 8.06
C GLN A 224 13.92 13.88 6.91
N ASN A 225 13.07 13.92 5.89
CA ASN A 225 13.26 14.60 4.60
C ASN A 225 14.40 14.05 3.70
N HIS A 226 15.13 13.00 4.07
CA HIS A 226 16.16 12.47 3.16
C HIS A 226 15.54 11.89 1.87
N ALA A 227 14.34 11.27 1.91
CA ALA A 227 13.69 10.83 0.67
C ALA A 227 13.22 12.02 -0.17
N ARG A 228 12.75 13.09 0.48
CA ARG A 228 12.34 14.36 -0.16
C ARG A 228 13.50 15.00 -0.93
N GLU A 229 14.65 15.15 -0.28
CA GLU A 229 15.90 15.66 -0.87
C GLU A 229 16.42 14.77 -2.01
N LEU A 230 16.40 13.45 -1.84
CA LEU A 230 16.84 12.49 -2.86
C LEU A 230 16.02 12.61 -4.15
N VAL A 231 14.68 12.61 -4.08
CA VAL A 231 13.86 12.67 -5.30
C VAL A 231 13.84 14.04 -5.98
N GLN A 232 14.22 15.11 -5.28
CA GLN A 232 14.52 16.40 -5.92
C GLN A 232 15.79 16.32 -6.79
N GLY A 233 16.86 15.67 -6.30
CA GLY A 233 18.14 15.56 -7.00
C GLY A 233 18.22 14.46 -8.08
N LEU A 234 17.38 13.43 -7.98
CA LEU A 234 17.40 12.28 -8.91
C LEU A 234 16.87 12.60 -10.31
N ARG A 235 17.38 11.87 -11.31
CA ARG A 235 16.78 11.81 -12.65
C ARG A 235 15.69 10.74 -12.67
N LEU A 236 14.44 11.17 -12.55
CA LEU A 236 13.29 10.27 -12.44
C LEU A 236 13.11 9.41 -13.71
N SER A 237 13.48 9.94 -14.88
CA SER A 237 13.50 9.22 -16.16
C SER A 237 14.44 8.01 -16.26
N GLU A 238 15.24 7.73 -15.22
CA GLU A 238 16.07 6.52 -15.14
C GLU A 238 15.35 5.34 -14.46
N TRP A 239 14.13 5.56 -13.95
CA TRP A 239 13.35 4.60 -13.15
C TRP A 239 11.92 4.45 -13.69
N ASP A 240 11.42 3.22 -13.71
CA ASP A 240 10.04 2.90 -14.07
C ASP A 240 9.09 3.01 -12.84
N GLY A 241 9.64 3.22 -11.64
CA GLY A 241 8.88 3.52 -10.43
C GLY A 241 9.74 3.59 -9.16
N ILE A 242 9.20 4.23 -8.10
CA ILE A 242 9.83 4.36 -6.78
C ILE A 242 9.00 3.62 -5.74
N VAL A 243 9.62 2.72 -4.98
CA VAL A 243 8.95 1.89 -3.96
C VAL A 243 9.49 2.26 -2.58
N THR A 244 8.63 2.73 -1.68
CA THR A 244 9.00 3.02 -0.29
C THR A 244 8.86 1.76 0.57
N VAL A 245 9.84 1.50 1.43
CA VAL A 245 9.87 0.37 2.37
C VAL A 245 9.92 0.91 3.79
N SER A 246 8.76 1.32 4.29
CA SER A 246 8.58 2.07 5.54
C SER A 246 7.07 2.12 5.88
N GLY A 247 6.62 3.15 6.59
CA GLY A 247 5.21 3.54 6.67
C GLY A 247 4.87 4.72 5.76
N ASP A 248 3.62 5.17 5.84
CA ASP A 248 3.01 6.19 4.97
C ASP A 248 3.86 7.48 4.84
N GLY A 249 4.43 7.99 5.94
CA GLY A 249 5.26 9.21 5.95
C GLY A 249 6.49 9.20 5.01
N LEU A 250 7.05 8.04 4.65
CA LEU A 250 8.15 8.01 3.67
C LEU A 250 7.64 8.24 2.23
N LEU A 251 6.39 7.87 1.94
CA LEU A 251 5.74 8.21 0.67
C LEU A 251 5.32 9.68 0.63
N PHE A 252 4.94 10.26 1.78
CA PHE A 252 4.68 11.69 1.92
C PHE A 252 5.95 12.52 1.61
N GLU A 253 7.12 12.11 2.11
CA GLU A 253 8.41 12.72 1.72
C GLU A 253 8.65 12.67 0.21
N VAL A 254 8.42 11.52 -0.44
CA VAL A 254 8.62 11.35 -1.90
C VAL A 254 7.68 12.24 -2.71
N LEU A 255 6.38 12.22 -2.42
CA LEU A 255 5.39 12.99 -3.20
C LEU A 255 5.57 14.51 -3.03
N ASN A 256 5.96 14.97 -1.84
CA ASN A 256 6.29 16.37 -1.63
C ASN A 256 7.67 16.75 -2.19
N GLY A 257 8.60 15.78 -2.27
CA GLY A 257 9.85 15.95 -3.01
C GLY A 257 9.63 16.11 -4.52
N PHE A 258 8.62 15.45 -5.10
CA PHE A 258 8.18 15.70 -6.47
C PHE A 258 7.56 17.11 -6.62
N LEU A 259 6.69 17.53 -5.68
CA LEU A 259 6.07 18.87 -5.68
C LEU A 259 7.11 20.01 -5.68
N ASP A 260 8.22 19.83 -4.95
CA ASP A 260 9.29 20.82 -4.85
C ASP A 260 10.11 20.98 -6.14
N ARG A 261 9.99 20.07 -7.12
CA ARG A 261 10.79 20.12 -8.36
C ARG A 261 10.33 21.22 -9.32
N PRO A 262 11.21 21.68 -10.24
CA PRO A 262 10.78 22.54 -11.34
C PRO A 262 9.91 21.78 -12.37
N ASP A 263 10.17 20.50 -12.59
CA ASP A 263 9.45 19.57 -13.48
C ASP A 263 8.38 18.75 -12.73
N TRP A 264 7.74 19.35 -11.71
CA TRP A 264 6.82 18.64 -10.81
C TRP A 264 5.65 17.93 -11.54
N GLU A 265 5.18 18.48 -12.66
CA GLU A 265 4.08 17.94 -13.48
C GLU A 265 4.42 16.60 -14.14
N GLU A 266 5.69 16.36 -14.49
CA GLU A 266 6.15 15.04 -14.95
C GLU A 266 6.61 14.18 -13.78
N ALA A 267 7.24 14.79 -12.77
CA ALA A 267 7.72 14.06 -11.59
C ALA A 267 6.58 13.33 -10.84
N VAL A 268 5.43 13.98 -10.64
CA VAL A 268 4.28 13.40 -9.91
C VAL A 268 3.65 12.18 -10.62
N LYS A 269 3.83 12.06 -11.94
CA LYS A 269 3.37 10.91 -12.74
C LYS A 269 4.22 9.65 -12.51
N THR A 270 5.42 9.77 -11.94
CA THR A 270 6.32 8.65 -11.65
C THR A 270 5.59 7.61 -10.77
N PRO A 271 5.48 6.33 -11.19
CA PRO A 271 4.76 5.33 -10.42
C PRO A 271 5.36 5.12 -9.02
N VAL A 272 4.56 5.32 -7.98
CA VAL A 272 4.94 5.10 -6.59
C VAL A 272 4.36 3.80 -6.04
N GLY A 273 5.10 3.09 -5.19
CA GLY A 273 4.63 1.91 -4.47
C GLY A 273 4.95 1.97 -2.98
N ILE A 274 4.18 1.27 -2.16
CA ILE A 274 4.38 1.19 -0.71
C ILE A 274 4.49 -0.25 -0.24
N LEU A 275 5.58 -0.56 0.49
CA LEU A 275 5.81 -1.84 1.15
C LEU A 275 5.85 -1.64 2.67
N PRO A 276 4.88 -2.21 3.42
CA PRO A 276 4.60 -1.83 4.79
C PRO A 276 5.60 -2.42 5.79
N CYS A 277 6.57 -1.59 6.18
CA CYS A 277 7.51 -1.83 7.27
C CYS A 277 7.37 -0.78 8.40
N GLY A 278 6.34 0.07 8.35
CA GLY A 278 6.12 1.18 9.28
C GLY A 278 5.24 0.87 10.49
N SER A 279 4.90 1.93 11.23
CA SER A 279 3.86 1.88 12.28
C SER A 279 2.49 2.26 11.73
N GLY A 280 2.41 3.36 10.96
CA GLY A 280 1.32 3.61 10.01
C GLY A 280 1.62 2.86 8.70
N ASN A 281 0.60 2.18 8.16
CA ASN A 281 0.67 1.43 6.89
C ASN A 281 -0.68 1.50 6.16
N ALA A 282 -1.32 2.67 6.18
CA ALA A 282 -2.70 2.88 5.79
C ALA A 282 -2.94 2.60 4.29
N LEU A 283 -2.14 3.20 3.41
CA LEU A 283 -2.27 2.97 1.97
C LEU A 283 -1.97 1.50 1.61
N ALA A 284 -1.04 0.87 2.31
CA ALA A 284 -0.74 -0.56 2.12
C ALA A 284 -1.92 -1.47 2.51
N GLY A 285 -2.73 -1.11 3.51
CA GLY A 285 -4.00 -1.79 3.82
C GLY A 285 -5.00 -1.70 2.67
N ALA A 286 -5.17 -0.51 2.09
CA ALA A 286 -6.03 -0.30 0.93
C ALA A 286 -5.55 -1.08 -0.31
N VAL A 287 -4.23 -1.12 -0.57
CA VAL A 287 -3.62 -1.92 -1.64
C VAL A 287 -3.84 -3.43 -1.42
N ASN A 288 -3.69 -3.90 -0.18
CA ASN A 288 -3.97 -5.29 0.20
C ASN A 288 -5.44 -5.67 -0.06
N GLN A 289 -6.40 -4.80 0.29
CA GLN A 289 -7.80 -5.00 -0.04
C GLN A 289 -8.05 -4.96 -1.56
N HIS A 290 -7.40 -4.06 -2.31
CA HIS A 290 -7.52 -4.01 -3.78
C HIS A 290 -7.08 -5.33 -4.44
N GLY A 291 -6.01 -5.95 -3.91
CA GLY A 291 -5.53 -7.27 -4.33
C GLY A 291 -6.46 -8.45 -3.96
N GLY A 292 -7.55 -8.22 -3.23
CA GLY A 292 -8.49 -9.26 -2.80
C GLY A 292 -7.93 -10.18 -1.70
N PHE A 293 -6.91 -9.72 -0.97
CA PHE A 293 -6.38 -10.45 0.18
C PHE A 293 -7.17 -10.14 1.45
N GLU A 294 -7.14 -11.07 2.41
CA GLU A 294 -7.66 -10.85 3.76
C GLU A 294 -6.94 -9.67 4.44
N PRO A 295 -7.60 -8.96 5.38
CA PRO A 295 -6.92 -8.03 6.27
C PRO A 295 -5.70 -8.68 6.95
N ALA A 296 -4.57 -7.99 6.94
CA ALA A 296 -3.29 -8.51 7.38
C ALA A 296 -2.46 -7.42 8.07
N LEU A 297 -1.50 -7.82 8.91
CA LEU A 297 -0.62 -6.91 9.63
C LEU A 297 0.84 -7.40 9.60
N GLY A 298 1.78 -6.46 9.73
CA GLY A 298 3.21 -6.75 9.80
C GLY A 298 3.72 -7.53 8.59
N VAL A 299 4.47 -8.61 8.85
CA VAL A 299 5.11 -9.42 7.79
C VAL A 299 4.10 -10.01 6.79
N ASP A 300 2.89 -10.36 7.21
CA ASP A 300 1.89 -10.93 6.28
C ASP A 300 1.32 -9.86 5.32
N LEU A 301 1.12 -8.63 5.81
CA LEU A 301 0.77 -7.50 4.95
C LEU A 301 1.92 -7.14 4.00
N LEU A 302 3.17 -7.18 4.50
CA LEU A 302 4.36 -6.97 3.69
C LEU A 302 4.45 -8.00 2.55
N LEU A 303 4.27 -9.28 2.87
CA LEU A 303 4.29 -10.36 1.87
C LEU A 303 3.13 -10.24 0.87
N ASN A 304 1.94 -9.81 1.29
CA ASN A 304 0.82 -9.53 0.38
C ASN A 304 1.16 -8.37 -0.58
N CYS A 305 1.65 -7.23 -0.08
CA CYS A 305 2.00 -6.08 -0.92
C CYS A 305 3.22 -6.33 -1.81
N SER A 306 4.25 -7.06 -1.33
CA SER A 306 5.36 -7.51 -2.17
C SER A 306 4.89 -8.47 -3.27
N LEU A 307 3.93 -9.35 -2.99
CA LEU A 307 3.35 -10.24 -4.00
C LEU A 307 2.58 -9.46 -5.07
N LEU A 308 1.84 -8.41 -4.70
CA LEU A 308 1.18 -7.50 -5.63
C LEU A 308 2.19 -6.75 -6.51
N LEU A 309 3.25 -6.20 -5.92
CA LEU A 309 4.33 -5.53 -6.65
C LEU A 309 5.02 -6.47 -7.67
N CYS A 310 5.27 -7.72 -7.29
CA CYS A 310 5.90 -8.73 -8.17
C CYS A 310 5.05 -9.08 -9.40
N ARG A 311 3.72 -9.07 -9.24
CA ARG A 311 2.75 -9.29 -10.34
C ARG A 311 2.68 -8.09 -11.28
N GLY A 312 2.96 -6.89 -10.78
CA GLY A 312 2.90 -5.64 -11.54
C GLY A 312 1.46 -5.18 -11.80
N GLY A 313 1.34 -4.01 -12.43
CA GLY A 313 0.05 -3.32 -12.59
C GLY A 313 -0.08 -2.12 -11.65
N SER A 314 -0.71 -1.07 -12.17
CA SER A 314 -0.86 0.23 -11.52
C SER A 314 -2.28 0.77 -11.66
N ARG A 315 -2.56 1.81 -10.87
CA ARG A 315 -3.79 2.62 -10.92
C ARG A 315 -3.42 4.10 -10.98
N PRO A 316 -4.29 4.96 -11.53
CA PRO A 316 -4.28 6.38 -11.17
C PRO A 316 -4.37 6.52 -9.64
N LEU A 317 -3.74 7.57 -9.11
CA LEU A 317 -3.81 7.96 -7.71
C LEU A 317 -4.30 9.41 -7.62
N ASP A 318 -5.48 9.58 -7.06
CA ASP A 318 -6.03 10.88 -6.69
C ASP A 318 -5.18 11.48 -5.55
N LEU A 319 -4.80 12.75 -5.68
CA LEU A 319 -3.98 13.45 -4.68
C LEU A 319 -4.65 14.74 -4.25
N MET A 320 -4.68 14.99 -2.94
CA MET A 320 -5.14 16.26 -2.39
C MET A 320 -4.00 17.29 -2.45
N SER A 321 -4.25 18.41 -3.12
CA SER A 321 -3.50 19.65 -2.85
C SER A 321 -3.98 20.20 -1.52
N VAL A 322 -3.09 20.49 -0.58
CA VAL A 322 -3.40 21.11 0.71
C VAL A 322 -2.65 22.43 0.83
N THR A 323 -3.38 23.51 1.15
CA THR A 323 -2.83 24.84 1.47
C THR A 323 -3.05 25.17 2.94
N LEU A 324 -1.97 25.50 3.64
CA LEU A 324 -1.92 25.82 5.07
C LEU A 324 -2.07 27.33 5.32
N ALA A 325 -2.22 27.72 6.60
CA ALA A 325 -2.49 29.10 7.01
C ALA A 325 -1.40 30.09 6.57
N SER A 326 -0.13 29.68 6.59
CA SER A 326 1.03 30.43 6.07
C SER A 326 1.06 30.60 4.54
N GLY A 327 0.13 30.00 3.79
CA GLY A 327 0.21 29.88 2.34
C GLY A 327 1.17 28.78 1.86
N SER A 328 1.79 28.04 2.78
CA SER A 328 2.57 26.84 2.48
C SER A 328 1.69 25.75 1.86
N ARG A 329 2.25 24.98 0.92
CA ARG A 329 1.51 23.96 0.16
C ARG A 329 2.18 22.60 0.24
N CYS A 330 1.38 21.54 0.33
CA CYS A 330 1.81 20.15 0.25
C CYS A 330 0.84 19.29 -0.57
N LEU A 331 1.31 18.14 -1.04
CA LEU A 331 0.46 17.05 -1.54
C LEU A 331 0.20 16.05 -0.43
N SER A 332 -1.03 15.53 -0.40
CA SER A 332 -1.50 14.47 0.51
C SER A 332 -2.13 13.34 -0.29
N PHE A 333 -1.71 12.10 -0.02
CA PHE A 333 -2.26 10.89 -0.63
C PHE A 333 -3.17 10.10 0.31
N LEU A 334 -3.12 10.39 1.62
CA LEU A 334 -3.83 9.65 2.66
C LEU A 334 -4.92 10.49 3.31
N SER A 335 -4.57 11.52 4.08
CA SER A 335 -5.55 12.21 4.92
C SER A 335 -5.13 13.59 5.39
N VAL A 336 -6.11 14.46 5.63
CA VAL A 336 -5.97 15.61 6.55
C VAL A 336 -6.87 15.36 7.75
N ALA A 337 -6.31 15.39 8.96
CA ALA A 337 -7.04 15.14 10.19
C ALA A 337 -6.96 16.33 11.16
N TRP A 338 -7.97 16.44 12.02
CA TRP A 338 -8.08 17.44 13.08
C TRP A 338 -8.77 16.88 14.32
N GLY A 339 -8.32 17.32 15.50
CA GLY A 339 -8.87 16.91 16.77
C GLY A 339 -8.38 15.53 17.19
N PHE A 340 -9.29 14.67 17.66
CA PHE A 340 -8.94 13.40 18.32
C PHE A 340 -7.99 12.50 17.52
N VAL A 341 -8.11 12.45 16.19
CA VAL A 341 -7.22 11.62 15.35
C VAL A 341 -5.78 12.16 15.39
N SER A 342 -5.59 13.44 15.10
CA SER A 342 -4.28 14.10 15.13
C SER A 342 -3.64 14.13 16.53
N ASP A 343 -4.47 14.25 17.57
CA ASP A 343 -4.01 14.12 18.95
C ASP A 343 -3.52 12.69 19.23
N VAL A 344 -4.19 11.65 18.70
CA VAL A 344 -3.71 10.25 18.80
C VAL A 344 -2.45 10.02 17.97
N ASP A 345 -2.35 10.55 16.75
CA ASP A 345 -1.16 10.46 15.89
C ASP A 345 0.08 10.93 16.65
N ILE A 346 0.06 12.21 17.07
CA ILE A 346 1.23 12.89 17.64
C ILE A 346 1.48 12.47 19.10
N GLN A 347 0.45 12.24 19.92
CA GLN A 347 0.68 11.76 21.28
C GLN A 347 1.23 10.33 21.30
N SER A 348 0.88 9.48 20.32
CA SER A 348 1.36 8.09 20.25
C SER A 348 2.77 7.92 19.69
N GLU A 349 3.41 8.98 19.17
CA GLU A 349 4.82 8.93 18.76
C GLU A 349 5.77 8.56 19.90
N ARG A 350 5.45 8.95 21.14
CA ARG A 350 6.19 8.51 22.34
C ARG A 350 6.17 6.99 22.56
N PHE A 351 5.28 6.28 21.86
CA PHE A 351 5.12 4.83 21.89
C PHE A 351 5.49 4.16 20.55
N ARG A 352 6.22 4.82 19.64
CA ARG A 352 6.57 4.31 18.30
C ARG A 352 7.19 2.90 18.31
N ALA A 353 7.92 2.53 19.37
CA ALA A 353 8.46 1.19 19.60
C ALA A 353 7.40 0.06 19.68
N LEU A 354 6.12 0.38 19.94
CA LEU A 354 5.02 -0.57 19.90
C LEU A 354 4.60 -0.95 18.46
N GLY A 355 5.06 -0.23 17.43
CA GLY A 355 4.55 -0.38 16.06
C GLY A 355 3.13 0.19 15.93
N SER A 356 2.29 -0.41 15.09
CA SER A 356 0.88 0.02 14.88
C SER A 356 0.05 0.06 16.17
N ALA A 357 0.30 -0.82 17.13
CA ALA A 357 -0.38 -0.87 18.43
C ALA A 357 -0.28 0.44 19.25
N ARG A 358 0.63 1.36 18.89
CA ARG A 358 0.69 2.72 19.42
C ARG A 358 -0.63 3.47 19.23
N PHE A 359 -1.31 3.27 18.10
CA PHE A 359 -2.55 3.97 17.77
C PHE A 359 -3.70 3.46 18.63
N THR A 360 -3.81 2.13 18.82
CA THR A 360 -4.78 1.52 19.74
C THR A 360 -4.60 2.02 21.17
N LEU A 361 -3.35 2.08 21.65
CA LEU A 361 -3.03 2.63 22.97
C LEU A 361 -3.36 4.13 23.07
N GLY A 362 -2.98 4.92 22.05
CA GLY A 362 -3.30 6.34 21.95
C GLY A 362 -4.81 6.61 21.97
N THR A 363 -5.59 5.84 21.22
CA THR A 363 -7.07 5.91 21.22
C THR A 363 -7.64 5.61 22.61
N VAL A 364 -7.16 4.58 23.31
CA VAL A 364 -7.61 4.24 24.67
C VAL A 364 -7.29 5.35 25.67
N LEU A 365 -6.09 5.94 25.59
CA LEU A 365 -5.68 7.06 26.44
C LEU A 365 -6.48 8.33 26.13
N GLY A 366 -6.61 8.70 24.85
CA GLY A 366 -7.40 9.85 24.40
C GLY A 366 -8.89 9.73 24.75
N LEU A 367 -9.46 8.52 24.76
CA LEU A 367 -10.84 8.29 25.22
C LEU A 367 -11.01 8.61 26.71
N ALA A 368 -9.96 8.50 27.53
CA ALA A 368 -10.01 8.87 28.96
C ALA A 368 -9.99 10.40 29.17
N THR A 369 -9.34 11.15 28.27
CA THR A 369 -9.22 12.62 28.30
C THR A 369 -10.11 13.33 27.26
N LEU A 370 -11.05 12.61 26.64
CA LEU A 370 -11.87 13.07 25.51
C LEU A 370 -12.44 14.49 25.70
N HIS A 371 -12.05 15.40 24.81
CA HIS A 371 -12.55 16.77 24.70
C HIS A 371 -13.05 17.10 23.29
N THR A 372 -13.58 18.31 23.12
CA THR A 372 -14.10 18.84 21.84
C THR A 372 -13.32 20.06 21.38
N TYR A 373 -13.32 20.28 20.07
CA TYR A 373 -12.64 21.35 19.35
C TYR A 373 -13.72 22.11 18.58
N ARG A 374 -13.79 23.44 18.76
CA ARG A 374 -14.72 24.29 18.04
C ARG A 374 -14.13 24.67 16.70
N GLY A 375 -14.93 24.63 15.63
CA GLY A 375 -14.45 24.91 14.28
C GLY A 375 -15.55 25.07 13.27
N ARG A 376 -15.17 25.43 12.05
CA ARG A 376 -16.02 25.44 10.88
C ARG A 376 -15.42 24.55 9.80
N LEU A 377 -16.18 23.55 9.36
CA LEU A 377 -15.88 22.75 8.18
C LEU A 377 -16.79 23.22 7.03
N SER A 378 -16.21 23.66 5.93
CA SER A 378 -16.96 23.93 4.69
C SER A 378 -16.46 23.01 3.59
N TYR A 379 -17.36 22.47 2.76
CA TYR A 379 -16.99 21.56 1.67
C TYR A 379 -17.87 21.73 0.43
N LEU A 380 -17.31 21.41 -0.73
CA LEU A 380 -18.02 21.32 -1.99
C LEU A 380 -18.43 19.85 -2.23
N PRO A 381 -19.72 19.47 -2.10
CA PRO A 381 -20.16 18.09 -2.20
C PRO A 381 -19.89 17.48 -3.60
N ALA A 382 -19.76 16.16 -3.65
CA ALA A 382 -19.88 15.42 -4.90
C ALA A 382 -21.31 15.58 -5.47
N THR A 383 -21.44 16.21 -6.63
CA THR A 383 -22.69 16.28 -7.39
C THR A 383 -23.00 14.92 -8.00
N VAL A 384 -23.98 14.22 -7.43
CA VAL A 384 -24.45 12.93 -7.96
C VAL A 384 -25.25 13.16 -9.24
N GLU A 385 -24.66 12.88 -10.40
CA GLU A 385 -25.43 12.68 -11.63
C GLU A 385 -26.26 11.39 -11.52
N PRO A 386 -27.56 11.39 -11.85
CA PRO A 386 -28.45 10.25 -11.62
C PRO A 386 -28.31 9.18 -12.72
N THR A 387 -27.22 8.42 -12.69
CA THR A 387 -26.89 7.36 -13.68
C THR A 387 -27.66 6.04 -13.46
N SER A 388 -28.97 6.10 -13.69
CA SER A 388 -29.91 4.95 -13.84
C SER A 388 -30.24 4.12 -12.56
N PRO A 389 -31.41 3.44 -12.50
CA PRO A 389 -31.89 2.82 -11.27
C PRO A 389 -31.36 1.39 -11.05
N THR A 390 -30.44 1.23 -10.09
CA THR A 390 -30.16 -0.05 -9.40
C THR A 390 -30.48 0.14 -7.91
N PRO A 391 -31.16 -0.79 -7.21
CA PRO A 391 -31.78 -0.51 -5.92
C PRO A 391 -30.76 -0.20 -4.81
N ALA A 392 -30.69 1.07 -4.40
CA ALA A 392 -29.76 1.55 -3.40
C ALA A 392 -30.17 1.12 -1.97
N ARG A 393 -29.25 0.49 -1.24
CA ARG A 393 -29.37 0.22 0.19
C ARG A 393 -29.01 1.51 0.96
N GLY A 394 -30.03 2.35 1.20
CA GLY A 394 -29.84 3.76 1.59
C GLY A 394 -29.07 3.99 2.90
N LEU A 395 -28.03 4.84 2.83
CA LEU A 395 -27.38 5.44 3.99
C LEU A 395 -28.28 6.56 4.59
N PRO A 396 -28.18 6.83 5.90
CA PRO A 396 -28.98 7.88 6.55
C PRO A 396 -28.52 9.29 6.10
N ARG A 397 -29.26 9.88 5.15
CA ARG A 397 -29.07 11.25 4.69
C ARG A 397 -29.30 12.22 5.86
N ALA A 398 -28.38 13.16 6.06
CA ALA A 398 -28.56 14.22 7.05
C ALA A 398 -29.84 15.02 6.73
N LYS A 399 -30.69 15.24 7.75
CA LYS A 399 -31.90 16.06 7.61
C LYS A 399 -31.49 17.53 7.58
N SER A 400 -31.81 18.23 6.49
CA SER A 400 -31.77 19.69 6.46
C SER A 400 -32.94 20.24 7.28
N GLU A 401 -32.65 21.11 8.26
CA GLU A 401 -33.67 21.94 8.90
C GLU A 401 -33.75 23.31 8.21
N LEU A 402 -34.89 23.99 8.38
CA LEU A 402 -35.24 25.21 7.65
C LEU A 402 -34.55 26.45 8.24
N THR A 403 -34.18 27.37 7.34
CA THR A 403 -34.08 28.80 7.67
C THR A 403 -35.01 29.58 6.74
N LEU A 404 -35.87 30.42 7.31
CA LEU A 404 -36.89 31.22 6.60
C LEU A 404 -36.44 32.69 6.46
N ALA A 405 -36.45 33.22 5.24
CA ALA A 405 -36.46 34.66 4.94
C ALA A 405 -37.08 34.91 3.54
N PRO A 406 -37.80 36.02 3.30
CA PRO A 406 -38.65 36.21 2.10
C PRO A 406 -37.99 36.97 0.94
N ALA A 407 -38.57 36.85 -0.26
CA ALA A 407 -38.33 37.72 -1.42
C ALA A 407 -39.19 39.01 -1.37
N PRO A 408 -38.87 40.04 -2.19
CA PRO A 408 -39.59 40.14 -3.48
C PRO A 408 -38.72 40.63 -4.68
N ALA A 409 -39.34 40.66 -5.86
CA ALA A 409 -38.84 41.14 -7.16
C ALA A 409 -39.58 42.47 -7.56
N PRO A 410 -39.36 43.14 -8.73
CA PRO A 410 -38.59 42.76 -9.94
C PRO A 410 -37.68 43.88 -10.56
N ALA A 411 -37.12 43.61 -11.76
CA ALA A 411 -36.29 44.49 -12.62
C ALA A 411 -37.10 44.98 -13.88
N PRO A 412 -36.57 45.46 -15.04
CA PRO A 412 -35.20 45.76 -15.55
C PRO A 412 -35.16 47.19 -16.23
N PRO A 413 -34.46 47.55 -17.37
CA PRO A 413 -33.36 46.98 -18.18
C PRO A 413 -32.24 48.02 -18.60
N VAL A 414 -31.58 47.80 -19.77
CA VAL A 414 -30.66 48.68 -20.57
C VAL A 414 -29.14 48.51 -20.30
N ALA A 415 -28.18 48.57 -21.27
CA ALA A 415 -28.08 48.10 -22.67
C ALA A 415 -26.62 48.20 -23.20
N HIS A 416 -26.28 47.47 -24.29
CA HIS A 416 -25.18 47.64 -25.28
C HIS A 416 -23.78 48.21 -24.88
N SER A 417 -22.71 47.39 -24.90
CA SER A 417 -21.76 47.21 -26.03
C SER A 417 -20.48 48.13 -25.94
N PRO A 418 -19.58 48.26 -26.95
CA PRO A 418 -18.37 47.40 -27.02
C PRO A 418 -17.01 48.11 -27.31
N LEU A 419 -15.96 47.30 -27.55
CA LEU A 419 -14.67 47.58 -28.24
C LEU A 419 -13.57 48.40 -27.52
N HIS A 420 -12.35 47.82 -27.49
CA HIS A 420 -11.19 48.49 -28.12
C HIS A 420 -10.07 47.52 -28.56
N ARG A 421 -9.32 47.90 -29.60
CA ARG A 421 -7.99 47.35 -30.00
C ARG A 421 -6.89 48.27 -29.36
N SER A 422 -5.57 48.07 -29.42
CA SER A 422 -4.74 47.49 -30.48
C SER A 422 -3.27 47.23 -30.04
N VAL A 423 -2.70 46.15 -30.58
CA VAL A 423 -1.34 45.92 -31.13
C VAL A 423 -0.33 47.09 -31.10
N SER A 424 0.94 46.80 -30.72
CA SER A 424 2.19 47.19 -31.43
C SER A 424 3.43 46.43 -30.89
N ASP A 425 4.46 46.28 -31.73
CA ASP A 425 5.61 45.36 -31.57
C ASP A 425 7.00 46.06 -31.57
N LEU A 426 8.08 45.28 -31.28
CA LEU A 426 9.51 45.49 -31.60
C LEU A 426 10.30 46.62 -30.86
N PRO A 427 11.66 46.63 -30.87
CA PRO A 427 12.66 45.57 -31.13
C PRO A 427 13.81 45.48 -30.06
N LEU A 428 14.78 44.57 -30.28
CA LEU A 428 16.07 44.43 -29.56
C LEU A 428 17.09 45.54 -29.89
N PRO A 429 18.15 45.71 -29.07
CA PRO A 429 19.52 45.50 -29.61
C PRO A 429 20.57 44.87 -28.65
N LEU A 430 21.68 44.41 -29.26
CA LEU A 430 23.01 44.04 -28.69
C LEU A 430 24.05 45.09 -29.21
N PRO A 431 25.38 45.14 -28.85
CA PRO A 431 26.24 44.06 -28.30
C PRO A 431 27.41 44.43 -27.30
N LEU A 432 27.98 43.39 -26.63
CA LEU A 432 29.42 43.17 -26.22
C LEU A 432 30.19 44.23 -25.37
N PRO A 433 31.38 43.91 -24.75
CA PRO A 433 32.12 42.64 -24.61
C PRO A 433 32.41 42.21 -23.13
N GLN A 434 33.27 41.20 -22.92
CA GLN A 434 33.67 40.62 -21.62
C GLN A 434 34.83 41.39 -20.91
N PRO A 435 35.15 41.08 -19.63
CA PRO A 435 36.19 40.05 -19.36
C PRO A 435 35.80 39.02 -18.27
N ALA A 436 36.68 38.05 -18.01
CA ALA A 436 36.41 36.85 -17.20
C ALA A 436 36.81 36.95 -15.71
N LEU A 437 36.14 36.15 -14.87
CA LEU A 437 36.57 35.77 -13.51
C LEU A 437 36.10 34.33 -13.21
N THR A 438 36.83 33.62 -12.33
CA THR A 438 36.75 32.15 -12.21
C THR A 438 36.26 31.66 -10.85
N SER A 439 35.20 30.82 -10.86
CA SER A 439 34.89 29.81 -9.82
C SER A 439 34.51 30.35 -8.41
N PRO A 440 33.92 29.53 -7.50
CA PRO A 440 33.78 28.06 -7.53
C PRO A 440 32.35 27.51 -7.28
N GLY A 441 32.23 26.17 -7.24
CA GLY A 441 31.24 25.51 -6.37
C GLY A 441 29.94 25.00 -7.02
N SER A 442 30.04 24.11 -8.02
CA SER A 442 28.94 23.15 -8.24
C SER A 442 28.96 22.09 -7.12
N PRO A 443 27.83 21.69 -6.52
CA PRO A 443 27.81 20.66 -5.50
C PRO A 443 28.19 19.29 -6.08
N GLU A 444 28.95 18.49 -5.32
CA GLU A 444 29.32 17.13 -5.72
C GLU A 444 28.10 16.20 -5.77
N PRO A 445 28.09 15.20 -6.66
CA PRO A 445 27.08 14.15 -6.64
C PRO A 445 27.24 13.29 -5.37
N LEU A 446 26.16 13.17 -4.60
CA LEU A 446 26.13 12.39 -3.35
C LEU A 446 26.56 10.92 -3.57
N PRO A 447 27.23 10.27 -2.60
CA PRO A 447 27.71 8.90 -2.73
C PRO A 447 26.56 7.88 -2.75
N ILE A 448 26.09 7.53 -3.95
CA ILE A 448 25.09 6.48 -4.13
C ILE A 448 25.73 5.11 -3.85
N LEU A 449 25.24 4.40 -2.82
CA LEU A 449 25.55 2.99 -2.58
C LEU A 449 24.84 2.08 -3.61
N SER A 450 25.25 2.20 -4.87
CA SER A 450 24.73 1.43 -5.99
C SER A 450 25.13 -0.04 -5.91
N LEU A 451 24.27 -0.86 -5.31
CA LEU A 451 24.20 -2.30 -5.57
C LEU A 451 23.72 -2.53 -7.03
N ASN A 452 24.60 -2.25 -7.98
CA ASN A 452 24.33 -2.36 -9.41
C ASN A 452 24.28 -3.82 -9.88
N GLY A 453 23.07 -4.34 -10.11
CA GLY A 453 22.78 -5.43 -11.07
C GLY A 453 23.29 -6.83 -10.72
N GLY A 454 24.32 -6.97 -9.89
CA GLY A 454 24.60 -8.20 -9.17
C GLY A 454 23.53 -8.36 -8.09
N GLY A 455 22.54 -9.22 -8.34
CA GLY A 455 21.63 -9.66 -7.28
C GLY A 455 22.43 -10.20 -6.10
N PRO A 456 21.92 -10.08 -4.85
CA PRO A 456 22.61 -10.63 -3.69
C PRO A 456 22.92 -12.11 -3.93
N GLU A 457 24.08 -12.60 -3.48
CA GLU A 457 24.39 -14.02 -3.53
C GLU A 457 23.44 -14.81 -2.61
N LEU A 458 22.27 -15.13 -3.15
CA LEU A 458 21.32 -16.13 -2.66
C LEU A 458 21.86 -17.54 -2.94
N ALA A 459 23.17 -17.72 -2.75
CA ALA A 459 23.89 -18.98 -2.75
C ALA A 459 23.55 -19.75 -1.45
N GLY A 460 22.26 -20.05 -1.28
CA GLY A 460 21.70 -20.53 -0.01
C GLY A 460 20.49 -21.44 -0.14
N ASP A 461 19.50 -21.15 -1.00
CA ASP A 461 18.37 -22.08 -1.18
C ASP A 461 17.56 -21.92 -2.50
N TRP A 462 18.12 -22.45 -3.59
CA TRP A 462 17.43 -22.64 -4.89
C TRP A 462 16.82 -24.04 -5.06
N GLY A 463 16.83 -24.89 -4.03
CA GLY A 463 16.32 -26.27 -4.13
C GLY A 463 16.74 -27.25 -3.02
N GLY A 464 17.24 -26.77 -1.88
CA GLY A 464 17.73 -27.58 -0.77
C GLY A 464 19.16 -28.12 -0.93
N ALA A 465 19.74 -28.56 0.19
CA ALA A 465 21.08 -29.14 0.23
C ALA A 465 21.10 -30.57 -0.33
N GLY A 466 21.82 -30.78 -1.43
CA GLY A 466 22.12 -32.11 -1.99
C GLY A 466 22.66 -32.10 -3.42
N ASP A 467 23.88 -32.62 -3.59
CA ASP A 467 24.55 -33.23 -4.75
C ASP A 467 24.58 -32.55 -6.14
N ALA A 468 23.73 -31.56 -6.44
CA ALA A 468 23.75 -30.84 -7.72
C ALA A 468 23.41 -29.35 -7.51
N PRO A 469 24.40 -28.45 -7.38
CA PRO A 469 24.13 -27.02 -7.28
C PRO A 469 23.58 -26.50 -8.60
N LEU A 470 22.30 -26.12 -8.60
CA LEU A 470 21.68 -25.36 -9.68
C LEU A 470 22.20 -23.91 -9.67
N SER A 471 22.24 -23.28 -10.83
CA SER A 471 22.40 -21.83 -10.97
C SER A 471 21.44 -21.27 -12.02
N PRO A 472 21.11 -19.96 -11.95
CA PRO A 472 20.34 -19.30 -13.02
C PRO A 472 20.97 -19.52 -14.40
N ASP A 473 20.14 -19.61 -15.44
CA ASP A 473 20.64 -19.47 -16.81
C ASP A 473 21.29 -18.10 -17.01
N PRO A 474 22.34 -17.99 -17.83
CA PRO A 474 22.82 -16.70 -18.28
C PRO A 474 21.74 -16.01 -19.13
N PRO A 475 21.49 -14.70 -18.93
CA PRO A 475 20.56 -13.96 -19.79
C PRO A 475 21.06 -13.97 -21.24
N LEU A 476 20.13 -13.86 -22.19
CA LEU A 476 20.46 -13.72 -23.61
C LEU A 476 21.35 -12.46 -23.81
N PRO A 477 22.40 -12.52 -24.64
CA PRO A 477 23.29 -11.39 -24.84
C PRO A 477 22.54 -10.22 -25.48
N SER A 478 22.60 -9.06 -24.84
CA SER A 478 22.04 -7.82 -25.39
C SER A 478 22.79 -7.40 -26.67
N PRO A 479 22.12 -6.73 -27.62
CA PRO A 479 22.77 -6.22 -28.82
C PRO A 479 23.86 -5.19 -28.46
N PRO A 480 24.94 -5.07 -29.27
CA PRO A 480 26.15 -4.33 -28.90
C PRO A 480 25.99 -2.80 -29.03
N SER A 481 25.14 -2.19 -28.19
CA SER A 481 24.90 -0.75 -28.15
C SER A 481 24.72 -0.21 -26.73
N SER A 482 25.65 -0.53 -25.84
CA SER A 482 25.81 0.09 -24.52
C SER A 482 27.29 0.36 -24.24
N PRO A 483 27.70 1.59 -23.88
CA PRO A 483 29.12 1.93 -23.73
C PRO A 483 29.76 1.18 -22.57
N LYS A 484 31.01 0.73 -22.75
CA LYS A 484 31.81 0.11 -21.69
C LYS A 484 32.16 1.15 -20.62
N ALA A 485 32.04 0.76 -19.35
CA ALA A 485 32.52 1.59 -18.24
C ALA A 485 34.04 1.79 -18.32
N ALA A 486 34.51 3.00 -18.03
CA ALA A 486 35.93 3.29 -17.88
C ALA A 486 36.42 2.84 -16.49
N LEU A 487 37.60 2.22 -16.44
CA LEU A 487 38.32 2.01 -15.18
C LEU A 487 38.92 3.35 -14.69
N LEU A 488 38.89 3.56 -13.37
CA LEU A 488 39.67 4.58 -12.68
C LEU A 488 40.52 3.95 -11.58
N SER A 489 41.72 4.49 -11.40
CA SER A 489 42.79 3.95 -10.55
C SER A 489 42.62 4.34 -9.07
N PRO A 490 43.18 3.57 -8.12
CA PRO A 490 43.10 3.87 -6.70
C PRO A 490 44.08 4.98 -6.28
N ILE A 491 43.70 5.76 -5.26
CA ILE A 491 44.58 6.70 -4.52
C ILE A 491 44.42 6.48 -3.01
N THR A 492 45.51 6.72 -2.29
CA THR A 492 45.85 6.28 -0.92
C THR A 492 45.00 6.87 0.22
N GLU A 493 44.98 6.18 1.36
CA GLU A 493 44.41 6.63 2.64
C GLU A 493 45.11 7.87 3.23
N GLY A 494 44.37 8.61 4.06
CA GLY A 494 44.88 9.70 4.92
C GLY A 494 44.04 9.82 6.20
N VAL A 495 44.69 10.11 7.33
CA VAL A 495 44.10 10.13 8.69
C VAL A 495 43.62 11.55 9.05
N PRO A 496 42.51 11.75 9.79
CA PRO A 496 41.87 13.06 9.95
C PRO A 496 42.44 13.93 11.07
N GLU A 497 42.34 15.25 10.91
CA GLU A 497 42.52 16.26 11.96
C GLU A 497 41.19 16.98 12.30
N THR A 498 41.16 17.67 13.44
CA THR A 498 39.96 18.30 14.04
C THR A 498 40.16 19.81 14.26
N LEU A 499 39.07 20.52 14.61
CA LEU A 499 38.90 21.98 14.87
C LEU A 499 38.27 22.76 13.69
N ALA A 500 37.41 23.76 13.88
CA ALA A 500 36.72 24.25 15.09
C ALA A 500 35.40 25.00 14.73
N SER A 501 34.62 25.35 15.76
CA SER A 501 33.35 26.09 15.66
C SER A 501 33.49 27.48 15.03
N SER A 502 32.54 27.85 14.17
CA SER A 502 32.17 29.25 13.85
C SER A 502 30.67 29.35 13.61
N GLY A 503 30.00 30.32 14.23
CA GLY A 503 28.54 30.44 14.23
C GLY A 503 27.99 31.31 13.10
N LEU A 504 26.78 31.00 12.64
CA LEU A 504 26.02 31.82 11.69
C LEU A 504 25.23 32.93 12.42
N PRO A 505 25.12 34.15 11.86
CA PRO A 505 24.28 35.22 12.41
C PRO A 505 22.78 34.96 12.12
N PRO A 506 21.87 35.56 12.91
CA PRO A 506 20.43 35.41 12.72
C PRO A 506 19.91 36.16 11.47
N PRO A 507 18.83 35.68 10.83
CA PRO A 507 18.28 36.31 9.62
C PRO A 507 17.55 37.63 9.91
N THR A 508 17.65 38.58 8.99
CA THR A 508 16.93 39.86 9.04
C THR A 508 15.47 39.72 8.55
N PRO A 509 14.49 40.34 9.24
CA PRO A 509 13.09 40.30 8.82
C PRO A 509 12.84 41.30 7.68
N GLY A 510 12.79 40.84 6.43
CA GLY A 510 12.75 41.76 5.28
C GLY A 510 12.53 41.14 3.90
N SER A 511 11.62 40.16 3.76
CA SER A 511 11.14 39.73 2.44
C SER A 511 9.68 39.23 2.55
N PRO A 512 8.77 39.65 1.66
CA PRO A 512 7.43 39.06 1.61
C PRO A 512 7.56 37.58 1.22
N GLY A 513 6.86 36.70 1.93
CA GLY A 513 6.98 35.27 1.73
C GLY A 513 6.67 34.87 0.28
N ALA A 514 7.61 34.14 -0.34
CA ALA A 514 7.42 33.60 -1.68
C ALA A 514 6.33 32.52 -1.65
N VAL A 515 5.09 32.92 -1.95
CA VAL A 515 3.97 31.99 -2.13
C VAL A 515 4.37 30.96 -3.19
N SER A 516 4.46 29.69 -2.81
CA SER A 516 4.92 28.64 -3.72
C SER A 516 3.91 28.42 -4.83
N THR A 517 4.26 28.85 -6.04
CA THR A 517 3.44 28.68 -7.25
C THR A 517 3.51 27.27 -7.84
N ARG A 518 4.16 26.30 -7.15
CA ARG A 518 4.31 24.91 -7.60
C ARG A 518 3.10 24.06 -7.21
N GLY A 519 2.88 22.97 -7.94
CA GLY A 519 1.70 22.11 -7.81
C GLY A 519 0.51 22.56 -8.69
N PRO A 520 -0.58 21.77 -8.71
CA PRO A 520 -1.68 21.92 -9.68
C PRO A 520 -2.51 23.20 -9.46
N HIS A 521 -3.47 23.49 -10.35
CA HIS A 521 -4.32 24.68 -10.19
C HIS A 521 -5.62 24.37 -9.40
N ASP A 522 -5.69 24.88 -8.16
CA ASP A 522 -6.81 24.68 -7.22
C ASP A 522 -8.03 25.54 -7.56
N HIS A 523 -8.58 25.36 -8.75
CA HIS A 523 -9.68 26.14 -9.33
C HIS A 523 -11.01 26.14 -8.55
N LEU A 524 -11.19 25.25 -7.56
CA LEU A 524 -12.36 25.21 -6.68
C LEU A 524 -12.19 26.08 -5.42
N LEU A 525 -10.96 26.54 -5.13
CA LEU A 525 -10.59 27.19 -3.89
C LEU A 525 -10.18 28.65 -4.12
N PRO A 526 -10.94 29.64 -3.61
CA PRO A 526 -10.43 31.00 -3.52
C PRO A 526 -9.41 31.09 -2.35
N PRO A 527 -8.61 32.17 -2.25
CA PRO A 527 -7.59 32.30 -1.20
C PRO A 527 -8.15 32.17 0.23
N LEU A 528 -7.34 31.72 1.18
CA LEU A 528 -7.72 31.66 2.59
C LEU A 528 -8.16 33.06 3.10
N GLY A 529 -9.17 33.09 3.97
CA GLY A 529 -9.80 34.32 4.46
C GLY A 529 -10.81 34.98 3.51
N THR A 530 -10.82 34.65 2.22
CA THR A 530 -11.86 35.14 1.28
C THR A 530 -13.14 34.29 1.37
N PRO A 531 -14.34 34.84 1.09
CA PRO A 531 -15.59 34.06 1.13
C PRO A 531 -15.59 32.93 0.09
N LEU A 532 -16.21 31.80 0.44
CA LEU A 532 -16.33 30.64 -0.43
C LEU A 532 -17.41 30.85 -1.52
N PRO A 533 -17.30 30.20 -2.70
CA PRO A 533 -18.32 30.25 -3.75
C PRO A 533 -19.68 29.67 -3.30
N PRO A 534 -20.78 30.03 -3.98
CA PRO A 534 -22.07 29.36 -3.76
C PRO A 534 -21.99 27.85 -4.07
N GLY A 535 -22.86 27.05 -3.45
CA GLY A 535 -22.89 25.59 -3.57
C GLY A 535 -22.03 24.83 -2.56
N TRP A 536 -21.21 25.54 -1.78
CA TRP A 536 -20.51 24.98 -0.62
C TRP A 536 -21.47 24.74 0.56
N VAL A 537 -21.26 23.65 1.28
CA VAL A 537 -21.99 23.30 2.51
C VAL A 537 -21.10 23.59 3.71
N THR A 538 -21.60 24.37 4.67
CA THR A 538 -20.86 24.79 5.87
C THR A 538 -21.47 24.18 7.13
N LEU A 539 -20.60 23.61 7.98
CA LEU A 539 -20.90 23.04 9.29
C LEU A 539 -20.04 23.73 10.34
N GLU A 540 -20.64 24.60 11.16
CA GLU A 540 -19.98 25.15 12.35
C GLU A 540 -20.41 24.40 13.62
N GLY A 541 -19.56 24.40 14.64
CA GLY A 541 -19.88 23.95 16.00
C GLY A 541 -18.71 23.24 16.67
N ASP A 542 -19.03 22.45 17.69
CA ASP A 542 -18.07 21.64 18.43
C ASP A 542 -17.99 20.22 17.84
N PHE A 543 -16.77 19.76 17.60
CA PHE A 543 -16.43 18.45 17.05
C PHE A 543 -15.52 17.69 18.02
N VAL A 544 -15.53 16.36 17.97
CA VAL A 544 -14.48 15.52 18.55
C VAL A 544 -13.36 15.28 17.54
N LEU A 545 -13.71 15.10 16.27
CA LEU A 545 -12.76 14.96 15.18
C LEU A 545 -13.36 15.39 13.85
N MET A 546 -12.47 15.79 12.94
CA MET A 546 -12.69 15.83 11.50
C MET A 546 -11.56 15.03 10.84
N LEU A 547 -11.92 14.23 9.85
CA LEU A 547 -11.00 13.45 9.02
C LEU A 547 -11.43 13.58 7.57
N ALA A 548 -10.60 14.21 6.76
CA ALA A 548 -10.62 14.07 5.31
C ALA A 548 -9.69 12.91 4.94
N ILE A 549 -10.16 11.90 4.21
CA ILE A 549 -9.36 10.75 3.79
C ILE A 549 -9.60 10.42 2.31
N SER A 550 -8.54 10.00 1.61
CA SER A 550 -8.59 9.60 0.20
C SER A 550 -8.74 8.08 0.04
N PRO A 551 -7.81 7.21 0.50
CA PRO A 551 -7.99 5.76 0.43
C PRO A 551 -8.96 5.25 1.51
N SER A 552 -9.36 3.99 1.38
CA SER A 552 -10.36 3.39 2.29
C SER A 552 -9.89 3.15 3.73
N HIS A 553 -8.57 3.15 3.97
CA HIS A 553 -7.93 2.79 5.24
C HIS A 553 -7.22 3.99 5.87
N LEU A 554 -7.43 4.22 7.17
CA LEU A 554 -6.65 5.13 8.01
C LEU A 554 -5.48 4.40 8.71
N GLY A 555 -5.53 3.07 8.75
CA GLY A 555 -4.50 2.15 9.20
C GLY A 555 -4.74 0.78 8.57
N ALA A 556 -3.75 -0.10 8.57
CA ALA A 556 -3.86 -1.41 7.88
C ALA A 556 -4.98 -2.33 8.40
N ASP A 557 -5.45 -2.08 9.62
CA ASP A 557 -6.55 -2.73 10.33
C ASP A 557 -7.73 -1.76 10.62
N LEU A 558 -7.79 -0.60 9.95
CA LEU A 558 -8.73 0.48 10.27
C LEU A 558 -9.35 1.10 9.02
N VAL A 559 -10.48 0.54 8.57
CA VAL A 559 -11.23 1.00 7.38
C VAL A 559 -12.13 2.19 7.74
N ALA A 560 -11.70 3.39 7.36
CA ALA A 560 -12.39 4.65 7.63
C ALA A 560 -13.36 5.07 6.51
N ALA A 561 -13.06 4.72 5.25
CA ALA A 561 -13.91 5.04 4.10
C ALA A 561 -14.14 3.77 3.23
N PRO A 562 -15.07 2.87 3.62
CA PRO A 562 -15.22 1.55 2.97
C PRO A 562 -15.61 1.58 1.48
N HIS A 563 -16.03 2.73 0.98
CA HIS A 563 -16.48 2.95 -0.39
C HIS A 563 -15.43 3.67 -1.27
N ALA A 564 -14.31 4.10 -0.68
CA ALA A 564 -13.29 4.89 -1.34
C ALA A 564 -12.43 4.05 -2.30
N ARG A 565 -11.96 4.70 -3.37
CA ARG A 565 -11.03 4.14 -4.35
C ARG A 565 -9.72 4.94 -4.34
N PHE A 566 -8.82 4.60 -5.27
CA PHE A 566 -7.63 5.43 -5.58
C PHE A 566 -7.91 6.41 -6.72
N ASP A 567 -9.07 6.27 -7.37
CA ASP A 567 -9.40 6.82 -8.70
C ASP A 567 -10.91 7.16 -8.81
N ASP A 568 -11.52 7.68 -7.74
CA ASP A 568 -12.92 8.18 -7.76
C ASP A 568 -13.04 9.71 -7.82
N GLY A 569 -11.93 10.43 -7.64
CA GLY A 569 -11.83 11.88 -7.73
C GLY A 569 -12.38 12.64 -6.52
N LEU A 570 -12.62 11.97 -5.40
CA LEU A 570 -13.28 12.52 -4.22
C LEU A 570 -12.40 12.42 -2.97
N VAL A 571 -12.69 13.31 -2.02
CA VAL A 571 -12.21 13.20 -0.63
C VAL A 571 -13.38 12.83 0.27
N HIS A 572 -13.18 11.86 1.14
CA HIS A 572 -14.18 11.34 2.06
C HIS A 572 -14.05 12.08 3.40
N LEU A 573 -15.00 12.96 3.67
CA LEU A 573 -15.06 13.77 4.89
C LEU A 573 -15.88 13.02 5.94
N CYS A 574 -15.21 12.52 6.97
CA CYS A 574 -15.82 11.94 8.17
C CYS A 574 -15.68 12.92 9.34
N TRP A 575 -16.71 13.10 10.15
CA TRP A 575 -16.61 13.91 11.37
C TRP A 575 -17.46 13.34 12.50
N VAL A 576 -17.08 13.64 13.74
CA VAL A 576 -17.87 13.32 14.92
C VAL A 576 -18.16 14.62 15.66
N ARG A 577 -19.45 14.95 15.84
CA ARG A 577 -19.88 16.15 16.58
C ARG A 577 -19.74 15.94 18.10
N GLY A 578 -19.65 17.05 18.84
CA GLY A 578 -19.70 17.06 20.30
C GLY A 578 -20.98 16.39 20.85
N GLY A 579 -20.91 15.92 22.10
CA GLY A 579 -22.01 15.20 22.75
C GLY A 579 -22.09 13.70 22.43
N ILE A 580 -21.12 13.12 21.71
CA ILE A 580 -20.95 11.67 21.64
C ILE A 580 -20.43 11.13 23.00
N SER A 581 -20.90 9.95 23.42
CA SER A 581 -20.34 9.28 24.60
C SER A 581 -19.05 8.52 24.27
N ARG A 582 -18.13 8.42 25.22
CA ARG A 582 -16.88 7.64 25.10
C ARG A 582 -17.13 6.20 24.66
N ALA A 583 -18.20 5.58 25.19
CA ALA A 583 -18.61 4.23 24.83
C ALA A 583 -19.17 4.12 23.40
N ALA A 584 -19.88 5.14 22.89
CA ALA A 584 -20.31 5.17 21.49
C ALA A 584 -19.12 5.37 20.55
N LEU A 585 -18.21 6.29 20.86
CA LEU A 585 -16.99 6.54 20.08
C LEU A 585 -16.08 5.29 20.02
N LEU A 586 -15.92 4.56 21.13
CA LEU A 586 -15.21 3.28 21.14
C LEU A 586 -15.87 2.23 20.24
N ARG A 587 -17.21 2.15 20.18
CA ARG A 587 -17.91 1.26 19.24
C ARG A 587 -17.69 1.67 17.78
N LEU A 588 -17.58 2.97 17.47
CA LEU A 588 -17.22 3.42 16.12
C LEU A 588 -15.84 2.89 15.73
N PHE A 589 -14.82 3.11 16.57
CA PHE A 589 -13.46 2.62 16.31
C PHE A 589 -13.39 1.08 16.17
N LEU A 590 -14.06 0.32 17.04
CA LEU A 590 -14.11 -1.15 16.91
C LEU A 590 -14.85 -1.61 15.64
N ALA A 591 -15.82 -0.85 15.15
CA ALA A 591 -16.51 -1.15 13.90
C ALA A 591 -15.75 -0.68 12.64
N MET A 592 -14.72 0.16 12.77
CA MET A 592 -13.82 0.52 11.66
C MET A 592 -12.91 -0.64 11.24
N GLU A 593 -12.63 -1.61 12.13
CA GLU A 593 -11.92 -2.88 11.80
C GLU A 593 -12.51 -3.57 10.56
N ARG A 594 -13.82 -3.43 10.36
CA ARG A 594 -14.59 -4.06 9.26
C ARG A 594 -15.33 -3.04 8.40
N GLY A 595 -15.00 -1.76 8.51
CA GLY A 595 -15.70 -0.67 7.82
C GLY A 595 -17.18 -0.49 8.21
N SER A 596 -17.71 -1.23 9.18
CA SER A 596 -19.14 -1.29 9.49
C SER A 596 -19.66 -0.13 10.35
N HIS A 597 -18.81 0.83 10.71
CA HIS A 597 -19.09 1.90 11.67
C HIS A 597 -20.26 2.83 11.25
N PHE A 598 -20.44 3.10 9.96
CA PHE A 598 -21.62 3.84 9.46
C PHE A 598 -22.95 3.09 9.70
N SER A 599 -22.93 1.75 9.76
CA SER A 599 -24.13 0.93 10.02
C SER A 599 -24.61 0.98 11.47
N LEU A 600 -23.84 1.61 12.38
CA LEU A 600 -24.22 1.77 13.78
C LEU A 600 -25.24 2.90 14.02
N GLY A 601 -25.57 3.71 13.01
CA GLY A 601 -26.61 4.74 13.10
C GLY A 601 -26.34 5.85 14.13
N CYS A 602 -25.08 6.10 14.49
CA CYS A 602 -24.69 7.11 15.47
C CYS A 602 -24.97 8.53 14.94
N PRO A 603 -25.87 9.32 15.54
CA PRO A 603 -26.28 10.61 14.99
C PRO A 603 -25.21 11.71 15.10
N GLN A 604 -24.16 11.50 15.92
CA GLN A 604 -23.01 12.40 15.99
C GLN A 604 -21.98 12.14 14.88
N LEU A 605 -21.98 10.95 14.27
CA LEU A 605 -21.11 10.61 13.13
C LEU A 605 -21.75 11.15 11.84
N GLY A 606 -21.01 12.00 11.14
CA GLY A 606 -21.38 12.49 9.81
C GLY A 606 -20.36 12.07 8.75
N TYR A 607 -20.83 12.02 7.51
CA TYR A 607 -20.08 11.66 6.32
C TYR A 607 -20.52 12.51 5.13
N ALA A 608 -19.56 12.94 4.30
CA ALA A 608 -19.81 13.47 2.97
C ALA A 608 -18.66 13.13 2.03
N ALA A 609 -18.96 12.81 0.77
CA ALA A 609 -17.96 12.81 -0.29
C ALA A 609 -17.91 14.21 -0.92
N ALA A 610 -16.72 14.76 -1.11
CA ALA A 610 -16.49 16.14 -1.56
C ALA A 610 -15.39 16.21 -2.63
N ARG A 611 -15.34 17.31 -3.38
CA ARG A 611 -14.25 17.61 -4.33
C ARG A 611 -13.20 18.58 -3.76
N ALA A 612 -13.60 19.40 -2.79
CA ALA A 612 -12.74 20.32 -2.07
C ALA A 612 -13.34 20.61 -0.69
N PHE A 613 -12.50 21.01 0.27
CA PHE A 613 -12.94 21.48 1.59
C PHE A 613 -12.04 22.59 2.14
N ARG A 614 -12.56 23.32 3.12
CA ARG A 614 -11.85 24.29 3.97
C ARG A 614 -12.19 23.98 5.42
N LEU A 615 -11.17 23.90 6.27
CA LEU A 615 -11.29 23.71 7.70
C LEU A 615 -10.75 24.95 8.40
N GLU A 616 -11.56 25.55 9.27
CA GLU A 616 -11.23 26.74 10.05
C GLU A 616 -11.34 26.37 11.54
N PRO A 617 -10.24 25.99 12.22
CA PRO A 617 -10.23 25.74 13.64
C PRO A 617 -10.49 27.05 14.42
N LEU A 618 -11.48 27.03 15.32
CA LEU A 618 -11.85 28.17 16.17
C LEU A 618 -11.35 27.98 17.62
N THR A 619 -11.01 26.77 18.05
CA THR A 619 -10.24 26.54 19.29
C THR A 619 -8.81 27.08 19.12
N PRO A 620 -8.31 27.96 20.03
CA PRO A 620 -7.02 28.66 19.84
C PRO A 620 -5.75 27.79 19.79
N ARG A 621 -5.83 26.51 20.16
CA ARG A 621 -4.74 25.53 20.12
C ARG A 621 -5.29 24.13 19.84
N GLY A 622 -4.50 23.31 19.17
CA GLY A 622 -4.79 21.90 18.89
C GLY A 622 -3.71 21.31 18.00
N VAL A 623 -3.98 20.15 17.41
CA VAL A 623 -3.11 19.50 16.43
C VAL A 623 -3.86 19.36 15.10
N LEU A 624 -3.12 19.52 14.00
CA LEU A 624 -3.52 19.19 12.63
C LEU A 624 -2.45 18.25 12.06
N THR A 625 -2.87 17.18 11.39
CA THR A 625 -1.98 16.23 10.72
C THR A 625 -2.33 16.08 9.24
N VAL A 626 -1.30 15.94 8.39
CA VAL A 626 -1.42 15.64 6.95
C VAL A 626 -0.59 14.39 6.68
N ASP A 627 -1.23 13.33 6.18
CA ASP A 627 -0.69 11.98 6.02
C ASP A 627 -0.02 11.41 7.30
N GLY A 628 -0.44 11.90 8.47
CA GLY A 628 0.09 11.57 9.81
C GLY A 628 1.20 12.51 10.32
N GLU A 629 1.80 13.32 9.45
CA GLU A 629 2.84 14.30 9.83
C GLU A 629 2.20 15.59 10.37
N GLN A 630 2.80 16.20 11.40
CA GLN A 630 2.25 17.43 12.01
C GLN A 630 2.44 18.66 11.12
N VAL A 631 1.38 19.45 10.94
CA VAL A 631 1.42 20.72 10.19
C VAL A 631 1.13 21.93 11.08
N GLU A 632 1.28 23.12 10.50
CA GLU A 632 0.87 24.40 11.08
C GLU A 632 -0.59 24.37 11.55
N TYR A 633 -0.84 24.80 12.79
CA TYR A 633 -2.20 24.84 13.34
C TYR A 633 -2.90 26.16 12.98
N GLY A 634 -3.85 26.10 12.05
CA GLY A 634 -4.66 27.25 11.63
C GLY A 634 -5.69 26.87 10.56
N PRO A 635 -6.31 27.86 9.89
CA PRO A 635 -7.16 27.61 8.73
C PRO A 635 -6.40 26.91 7.60
N LEU A 636 -6.98 25.85 7.03
CA LEU A 636 -6.44 25.17 5.87
C LEU A 636 -7.53 24.87 4.85
N GLN A 637 -7.13 24.61 3.60
CA GLN A 637 -8.05 24.16 2.55
C GLN A 637 -7.37 23.18 1.61
N ALA A 638 -8.16 22.26 1.04
CA ALA A 638 -7.66 21.25 0.14
C ALA A 638 -8.63 20.95 -1.00
N GLN A 639 -8.07 20.63 -2.17
CA GLN A 639 -8.77 20.22 -3.37
C GLN A 639 -8.26 18.86 -3.82
N MET A 640 -9.17 17.95 -4.19
CA MET A 640 -8.80 16.69 -4.81
C MET A 640 -8.47 16.88 -6.29
N HIS A 641 -7.36 16.28 -6.75
CA HIS A 641 -6.94 16.23 -8.14
C HIS A 641 -6.99 14.79 -8.64
N PRO A 642 -7.99 14.42 -9.46
CA PRO A 642 -8.18 13.05 -9.91
C PRO A 642 -7.02 12.55 -10.77
N GLY A 643 -6.49 11.36 -10.44
CA GLY A 643 -5.42 10.70 -11.19
C GLY A 643 -4.12 11.49 -11.34
N LEU A 644 -3.80 12.39 -10.41
CA LEU A 644 -2.60 13.24 -10.47
C LEU A 644 -1.29 12.41 -10.37
N GLY A 645 -1.31 11.32 -9.60
CA GLY A 645 -0.18 10.38 -9.49
C GLY A 645 -0.51 8.99 -10.06
N THR A 646 0.46 8.08 -9.98
CA THR A 646 0.28 6.66 -10.33
C THR A 646 0.70 5.76 -9.17
N LEU A 647 -0.18 4.85 -8.72
CA LEU A 647 0.08 3.90 -7.63
C LEU A 647 0.33 2.48 -8.19
N LEU A 648 1.43 1.85 -7.77
CA LEU A 648 1.73 0.43 -7.98
C LEU A 648 0.88 -0.40 -7.02
N THR A 649 -0.18 -1.03 -7.54
CA THR A 649 -1.21 -1.75 -6.74
C THR A 649 -1.16 -3.27 -6.92
N GLY A 650 -0.49 -3.77 -7.96
CA GLY A 650 -0.72 -5.12 -8.47
C GLY A 650 -2.05 -5.22 -9.24
N PRO A 651 -2.41 -6.41 -9.74
CA PRO A 651 -3.72 -6.60 -10.36
C PRO A 651 -4.83 -6.64 -9.28
N PRO A 652 -6.06 -6.21 -9.61
CA PRO A 652 -7.19 -6.34 -8.68
C PRO A 652 -7.45 -7.81 -8.34
N GLY A 653 -7.91 -8.05 -7.12
CA GLY A 653 -8.38 -9.36 -6.70
C GLY A 653 -9.55 -9.83 -7.57
N CYS A 654 -9.56 -11.13 -7.92
CA CYS A 654 -10.77 -11.73 -8.47
C CYS A 654 -11.90 -11.62 -7.43
N PRO A 655 -13.09 -11.12 -7.78
CA PRO A 655 -14.20 -11.07 -6.84
C PRO A 655 -14.52 -12.51 -6.43
N ARG A 656 -14.40 -12.81 -5.13
CA ARG A 656 -14.98 -14.04 -4.59
C ARG A 656 -16.47 -13.96 -4.86
N ARG A 657 -17.01 -14.94 -5.57
CA ARG A 657 -18.44 -15.22 -5.46
C ARG A 657 -18.69 -15.53 -3.99
N GLU A 658 -19.64 -14.83 -3.38
CA GLU A 658 -20.11 -15.17 -2.04
C GLU A 658 -20.67 -16.61 -2.06
N PRO A 659 -20.46 -17.39 -0.97
CA PRO A 659 -20.80 -18.81 -0.93
C PRO A 659 -22.30 -19.09 -0.84
#